data_AF-A0A0B7IXL1-F1
#
_entry.id   AF-A0A0B7IXL1-F1
#
_cell.length_a   1.000
_cell.length_b   1.000
_cell.length_c   1.000
_cell.angle_alpha   90.00
_cell.angle_beta   90.00
_cell.angle_gamma   90.00
#
_symmetry.space_group_name_H-M   'P 1'
#
loop_
_entity.id
_entity.type
_entity.pdbx_description
1 polymer ?
#
loop_
_entity_poly.entity_id
_entity_poly.type
_entity_poly.pdbx_seq_one_letter_code
_entity_poly.pdbx_strand_id
1 'polypeptide(L)'
;MTNSKRLYELLSSMRFAVSVLTVLGIASIIGTVLKQNEPYANYVIQFGQFWFDMFEMMGLYDVYHSAWFLVILVFLVASTSLCIYRNTPLMLKELRAYREHVTEKSLRAFSHQHEYTSTQNFDQTKQDLSHFLKARGFRFRTVKHKDGSELIAAKAGSYQRLGYIFTHAAIVIICVGGLMDGNVPLKIEELFGNKTVESRDIPASEVPKKSRLSVSNLSFRANMTLPEGASADVAFQRVRDGYMVQELPFSIALTDFRIEHYPTGQPKSFESDLVIIDPDLKEPLKQTISVNHPLIYKGIAIYQSDFQDGGTHLNFDVWGILSSASKSIPLAGNIFGKTMFGEGDGALQLEFIDFRKFNILNLSPDGKGKPHNVGPNVTFKVRDSAGQAKEYVNYMQPLQLDGKYYFVSGMRSTPQEEFKYLRVPADSNFEIQGFMRTRAVLFNKGLHQEVARRFALKALKPTDDLVVKQKFEASVVQLLGAFADGGFAEIAKLIDASVPQAQREAAAQTYIKIITGAAFEAYQVGQERAGIKNAKVDESTQTFLQDSLNAISDLFFYGEPIYLQMTKFEQREASGLQLTRSPGKNLVYLGSVLLVLGIFAMIYIRERRIWLLIKPEKSVLFAMSANRKNRDFEIEFNRYQGQLSALLQR
;
A
#
# COMPACT_ATOMS: atom_id res chain seq x y z
N MET A 1 39.19 30.28 30.87
CA MET A 1 38.68 28.96 30.44
C MET A 1 38.55 28.97 28.94
N THR A 2 39.19 28.03 28.23
CA THR A 2 39.15 27.94 26.77
C THR A 2 37.73 27.62 26.28
N ASN A 3 37.38 28.08 25.07
CA ASN A 3 36.07 27.81 24.45
C ASN A 3 35.76 26.30 24.37
N SER A 4 36.78 25.45 24.25
CA SER A 4 36.67 23.99 24.29
C SER A 4 36.13 23.45 25.62
N LYS A 5 36.54 24.02 26.76
CA LYS A 5 36.05 23.59 28.09
C LYS A 5 34.59 23.97 28.31
N ARG A 6 34.17 25.17 27.89
CA ARG A 6 32.77 25.61 27.99
C ARG A 6 31.86 24.76 27.12
N LEU A 7 32.28 24.43 25.90
CA LEU A 7 31.52 23.55 25.00
C LEU A 7 31.37 22.14 25.58
N TYR A 8 32.44 21.58 26.14
CA TYR A 8 32.42 20.29 26.81
C TYR A 8 31.48 20.27 28.04
N GLU A 9 31.51 21.32 28.86
CA GLU A 9 30.61 21.45 30.02
C GLU A 9 29.14 21.59 29.62
N LEU A 10 28.85 22.33 28.54
CA LEU A 10 27.51 22.47 27.99
C LEU A 10 26.98 21.13 27.46
N LEU A 11 27.75 20.46 26.59
CA LEU A 11 27.35 19.18 25.98
C LEU A 11 27.24 18.04 26.99
N SER A 12 28.00 18.09 28.10
CA SER A 12 27.91 17.09 29.18
C SER A 12 26.83 17.38 30.24
N SER A 13 26.06 18.46 30.08
CA SER A 13 25.02 18.87 31.03
C SER A 13 23.73 18.07 30.85
N MET A 14 23.19 17.54 31.96
CA MET A 14 21.88 16.87 31.98
C MET A 14 20.75 17.79 31.49
N ARG A 15 20.81 19.09 31.84
CA ARG A 15 19.80 20.08 31.43
C ARG A 15 19.80 20.25 29.91
N PHE A 16 20.98 20.26 29.29
CA PHE A 16 21.11 20.37 27.85
C PHE A 16 20.51 19.15 27.15
N ALA A 17 20.87 17.94 27.59
CA ALA A 17 20.33 16.70 27.03
C ALA A 17 18.79 16.64 27.11
N VAL A 18 18.20 17.00 28.26
CA VAL A 18 16.75 17.03 28.45
C VAL A 18 16.09 18.08 27.53
N SER A 19 16.68 19.27 27.38
CA SER A 19 16.16 20.28 26.46
C SER A 19 16.17 19.80 25.00
N VAL A 20 17.28 19.20 24.54
CA VAL A 20 17.39 18.65 23.19
C VAL A 20 16.37 17.53 22.96
N LEU A 21 16.17 16.65 23.94
CA LEU A 21 15.16 15.60 23.88
C LEU A 21 13.73 16.17 23.77
N THR A 22 13.41 17.24 24.51
CA THR A 22 12.11 17.92 24.40
C THR A 22 11.89 18.50 23.01
N VAL A 23 12.89 19.17 22.44
CA VAL A 23 12.81 19.71 21.08
C VAL A 23 12.61 18.58 20.06
N LEU A 24 13.36 17.48 20.19
CA LEU A 24 13.19 16.29 19.35
C LEU A 24 11.77 15.69 19.48
N GLY A 25 11.19 15.69 20.69
CA GLY A 25 9.82 15.27 20.93
C GLY A 25 8.80 16.13 20.20
N ILE A 26 8.92 17.46 20.28
CA ILE A 26 8.05 18.40 19.55
C ILE A 26 8.17 18.19 18.04
N ALA A 27 9.38 18.06 17.53
CA ALA A 27 9.65 17.78 16.12
C ALA A 27 8.99 16.47 15.66
N SER A 28 9.07 15.43 16.48
CA SER A 28 8.48 14.11 16.18
C SER A 28 6.95 14.19 16.16
N ILE A 29 6.32 14.98 17.03
CA ILE A 29 4.86 15.19 17.02
C ILE A 29 4.41 15.77 15.68
N ILE A 30 5.13 16.78 15.15
CA ILE A 30 4.82 17.38 13.83
C ILE A 30 4.84 16.32 12.74
N GLY A 31 5.90 15.50 12.69
CA GLY A 31 6.04 14.41 11.73
C GLY A 31 5.01 13.28 11.88
N THR A 32 4.36 13.17 13.05
CA THR A 32 3.30 12.17 13.29
C THR A 32 1.92 12.70 12.86
N VAL A 33 1.67 14.01 13.04
CA VAL A 33 0.41 14.64 12.67
C VAL A 33 0.30 14.82 11.15
N LEU A 34 1.40 15.23 10.49
CA LEU A 34 1.45 15.37 9.04
C LEU A 34 1.85 14.04 8.41
N LYS A 35 0.99 13.45 7.57
CA LYS A 35 1.35 12.25 6.80
C LYS A 35 2.64 12.52 6.03
N GLN A 36 3.65 11.65 6.19
CA GLN A 36 4.99 11.85 5.62
C GLN A 36 5.10 11.16 4.25
N ASN A 37 5.91 11.73 3.35
CA ASN A 37 6.26 11.16 2.05
C ASN A 37 5.06 10.85 1.11
N GLU A 38 3.99 11.65 1.19
CA GLU A 38 2.90 11.61 0.20
C GLU A 38 3.32 12.32 -1.11
N PRO A 39 2.66 12.00 -2.25
CA PRO A 39 2.84 12.77 -3.48
C PRO A 39 2.56 14.25 -3.27
N TYR A 40 3.37 15.13 -3.87
CA TYR A 40 3.24 16.58 -3.71
C TYR A 40 1.86 17.13 -4.10
N ALA A 41 1.25 16.55 -5.14
CA ALA A 41 -0.12 16.88 -5.53
C ALA A 41 -1.14 16.71 -4.38
N ASN A 42 -0.98 15.69 -3.54
CA ASN A 42 -1.88 15.45 -2.40
C ASN A 42 -1.73 16.57 -1.35
N TYR A 43 -0.51 17.00 -1.06
CA TYR A 43 -0.27 18.11 -0.14
C TYR A 43 -0.80 19.44 -0.67
N VAL A 44 -0.61 19.72 -1.97
CA VAL A 44 -1.15 20.92 -2.62
C VAL A 44 -2.68 20.92 -2.58
N ILE A 45 -3.34 19.78 -2.84
CA ILE A 45 -4.80 19.65 -2.75
C ILE A 45 -5.28 19.90 -1.31
N GLN A 46 -4.55 19.39 -0.31
CA GLN A 46 -4.96 19.46 1.09
C GLN A 46 -4.75 20.85 1.73
N PHE A 47 -3.64 21.51 1.41
CA PHE A 47 -3.21 22.75 2.08
C PHE A 47 -3.19 23.98 1.17
N GLY A 48 -3.28 23.82 -0.15
CA GLY A 48 -3.07 24.88 -1.12
C GLY A 48 -1.59 25.20 -1.36
N GLN A 49 -1.28 25.88 -2.48
CA GLN A 49 0.09 26.16 -2.91
C GLN A 49 0.92 26.94 -1.88
N PHE A 50 0.34 27.96 -1.24
CA PHE A 50 1.06 28.81 -0.29
C PHE A 50 1.61 28.04 0.91
N TRP A 51 0.77 27.24 1.57
CA TRP A 51 1.20 26.42 2.70
C TRP A 51 2.09 25.28 2.24
N PHE A 52 1.90 24.80 1.00
CA PHE A 52 2.75 23.80 0.40
C PHE A 52 4.21 24.24 0.35
N ASP A 53 4.48 25.40 -0.27
CA ASP A 53 5.82 25.96 -0.42
C ASP A 53 6.49 26.21 0.95
N MET A 54 5.71 26.71 1.93
CA MET A 54 6.21 26.99 3.28
C MET A 54 6.63 25.72 4.02
N PHE A 55 5.82 24.67 3.96
CA PHE A 55 6.14 23.38 4.59
C PHE A 55 7.28 22.64 3.88
N GLU A 56 7.36 22.76 2.55
CA GLU A 56 8.47 22.22 1.77
C GLU A 56 9.80 22.89 2.16
N MET A 57 9.82 24.22 2.24
CA MET A 57 11.00 24.99 2.65
C MET A 57 11.51 24.59 4.05
N MET A 58 10.60 24.27 4.98
CA MET A 58 10.95 23.79 6.32
C MET A 58 11.27 22.28 6.38
N GLY A 59 11.06 21.54 5.30
CA GLY A 59 11.27 20.10 5.23
C GLY A 59 10.28 19.27 6.05
N LEU A 60 9.03 19.73 6.21
CA LEU A 60 8.04 19.08 7.08
C LEU A 60 7.39 17.82 6.47
N TYR A 61 7.46 17.64 5.15
CA TYR A 61 6.94 16.43 4.49
C TYR A 61 7.80 15.18 4.70
N ASP A 62 9.03 15.38 5.17
CA ASP A 62 10.01 14.33 5.47
C ASP A 62 10.88 14.75 6.68
N VAL A 63 10.21 14.99 7.82
CA VAL A 63 10.84 15.52 9.06
C VAL A 63 12.00 14.64 9.51
N TYR A 64 11.82 13.32 9.52
CA TYR A 64 12.80 12.37 10.09
C TYR A 64 14.14 12.35 9.36
N HIS A 65 14.17 12.76 8.10
CA HIS A 65 15.40 12.90 7.33
C HIS A 65 15.78 14.36 7.07
N SER A 66 15.02 15.33 7.59
CA SER A 66 15.34 16.76 7.42
C SER A 66 16.68 17.10 8.08
N ALA A 67 17.43 18.05 7.52
CA ALA A 67 18.76 18.41 8.02
C ALA A 67 18.72 18.88 9.48
N TRP A 68 17.71 19.69 9.84
CA TRP A 68 17.56 20.21 11.20
C TRP A 68 17.25 19.10 12.22
N PHE A 69 16.43 18.10 11.86
CA PHE A 69 16.11 16.98 12.72
C PHE A 69 17.35 16.11 12.98
N LEU A 70 18.12 15.80 11.93
CA LEU A 70 19.36 15.03 12.02
C LEU A 70 20.41 15.75 12.89
N VAL A 71 20.51 17.07 12.78
CA VAL A 71 21.40 17.87 13.63
C VAL A 71 21.02 17.75 15.11
N ILE A 72 19.73 17.89 15.45
CA ILE A 72 19.23 17.69 16.82
C ILE A 72 19.56 16.28 17.32
N LEU A 73 19.35 15.27 16.47
CA LEU A 73 19.64 13.87 16.79
C LEU A 73 21.13 13.64 17.07
N VAL A 74 22.02 14.21 16.25
CA VAL A 74 23.48 14.14 16.45
C VAL A 74 23.88 14.82 17.77
N PHE A 75 23.33 15.99 18.08
CA PHE A 75 23.59 16.66 19.37
C PHE A 75 23.10 15.83 20.56
N LEU A 76 21.94 15.18 20.46
CA LEU A 76 21.44 14.28 21.48
C LEU A 76 22.37 13.09 21.70
N VAL A 77 22.80 12.43 20.62
CA VAL A 77 23.73 11.29 20.66
C VAL A 77 25.07 11.69 21.27
N ALA A 78 25.63 12.83 20.85
CA ALA A 78 26.89 13.33 21.37
C ALA A 78 26.80 13.66 22.87
N SER A 79 25.74 14.36 23.29
CA SER A 79 25.52 14.73 24.68
C SER A 79 25.33 13.51 25.58
N THR A 80 24.45 12.58 25.19
CA THR A 80 24.18 11.35 25.95
C THR A 80 25.41 10.44 26.01
N SER A 81 26.15 10.30 24.92
CA SER A 81 27.43 9.56 24.90
C SER A 81 28.44 10.17 25.87
N LEU A 82 28.53 11.50 25.94
CA LEU A 82 29.44 12.17 26.84
C LEU A 82 29.02 12.01 28.32
N CYS A 83 27.71 12.02 28.60
CA CYS A 83 27.19 11.68 29.92
C CYS A 83 27.55 10.25 30.34
N ILE A 84 27.45 9.27 29.43
CA ILE A 84 27.88 7.89 29.67
C ILE A 84 29.38 7.86 29.97
N TYR A 85 30.21 8.45 29.12
CA TYR A 85 31.67 8.44 29.26
C TYR A 85 32.11 9.03 30.62
N ARG A 86 31.51 10.15 31.04
CA ARG A 86 31.84 10.83 32.29
C ARG A 86 31.35 10.07 33.54
N ASN A 87 30.12 9.55 33.52
CA ASN A 87 29.48 9.03 34.74
C ASN A 87 29.69 7.53 34.95
N THR A 88 29.90 6.75 33.88
CA THR A 88 30.13 5.29 33.95
C THR A 88 31.28 4.90 34.89
N PRO A 89 32.49 5.48 34.83
CA PRO A 89 33.58 5.07 35.72
C PRO A 89 33.28 5.34 37.20
N LEU A 90 32.62 6.46 37.50
CA LEU A 90 32.17 6.81 38.86
C LEU A 90 31.14 5.79 39.37
N MET A 91 30.15 5.46 38.55
CA MET A 91 29.13 4.47 38.89
C MET A 91 29.72 3.06 39.10
N LEU A 92 30.65 2.63 38.24
CA LEU A 92 31.35 1.34 38.39
C LEU A 92 32.21 1.29 39.64
N LYS A 93 32.87 2.40 40.01
CA LYS A 93 33.63 2.51 41.26
C LYS A 93 32.70 2.41 42.47
N GLU A 94 31.58 3.13 42.49
CA GLU A 94 30.62 3.08 43.59
C GLU A 94 29.89 1.74 43.71
N LEU A 95 29.62 1.07 42.58
CA LEU A 95 29.12 -0.31 42.52
C LEU A 95 30.03 -1.27 43.30
N ARG A 96 31.35 -1.05 43.27
CA ARG A 96 32.34 -1.85 43.98
C ARG A 96 32.59 -1.40 45.41
N ALA A 97 32.41 -0.11 45.73
CA ALA A 97 32.68 0.44 47.07
C ALA A 97 31.72 -0.07 48.17
N TYR A 98 32.26 -0.39 49.35
CA TYR A 98 31.50 -0.82 50.55
C TYR A 98 31.34 0.27 51.61
N ARG A 99 31.95 1.46 51.44
CA ARG A 99 31.99 2.57 52.44
C ARG A 99 32.46 2.05 53.80
N GLU A 100 33.71 1.64 53.82
CA GLU A 100 34.40 0.94 54.90
C GLU A 100 34.93 1.86 56.03
N HIS A 101 34.86 3.19 55.86
CA HIS A 101 35.42 4.20 56.78
C HIS A 101 34.36 5.04 57.51
N VAL A 102 33.19 4.46 57.80
CA VAL A 102 32.15 5.19 58.55
C VAL A 102 32.50 5.17 60.03
N THR A 103 32.59 6.36 60.64
CA THR A 103 32.89 6.50 62.08
C THR A 103 31.62 6.35 62.92
N GLU A 104 31.76 6.02 64.20
CA GLU A 104 30.62 5.92 65.13
C GLU A 104 29.78 7.20 65.14
N LYS A 105 30.43 8.37 65.18
CA LYS A 105 29.74 9.67 65.11
C LYS A 105 28.85 9.79 63.87
N SER A 106 29.32 9.28 62.72
CA SER A 106 28.53 9.28 61.49
C SER A 106 27.39 8.27 61.54
N LEU A 107 27.57 7.11 62.17
CA LEU A 107 26.51 6.09 62.32
C LEU A 107 25.35 6.61 63.18
N ARG A 108 25.65 7.30 64.28
CA ARG A 108 24.65 7.93 65.15
C ARG A 108 23.89 9.08 64.49
N ALA A 109 24.42 9.64 63.42
CA ALA A 109 23.77 10.70 62.64
C ALA A 109 22.80 10.18 61.55
N PHE A 110 22.71 8.85 61.33
CA PHE A 110 21.71 8.30 60.43
C PHE A 110 20.32 8.43 61.02
N SER A 111 19.33 8.70 60.16
CA SER A 111 17.90 8.72 60.54
C SER A 111 17.44 7.35 61.05
N HIS A 112 17.98 6.29 60.46
CA HIS A 112 17.61 4.89 60.69
C HIS A 112 18.76 4.19 61.39
N GLN A 113 18.79 4.32 62.71
CA GLN A 113 19.82 3.72 63.56
C GLN A 113 19.21 3.14 64.83
N HIS A 114 19.87 2.14 65.41
CA HIS A 114 19.53 1.59 66.72
C HIS A 114 20.77 0.97 67.39
N GLU A 115 20.87 1.06 68.71
CA GLU A 115 21.95 0.45 69.50
C GLU A 115 21.40 -0.70 70.34
N TYR A 116 22.09 -1.83 70.34
CA TYR A 116 21.74 -3.05 71.07
C TYR A 116 22.83 -3.41 72.06
N THR A 117 22.45 -4.06 73.15
CA THR A 117 23.38 -4.75 74.06
C THR A 117 23.33 -6.25 73.75
N SER A 118 24.47 -6.88 73.47
CA SER A 118 24.59 -8.31 73.22
C SER A 118 24.91 -9.06 74.52
N THR A 119 24.26 -10.20 74.74
CA THR A 119 24.57 -11.11 75.86
C THR A 119 25.79 -11.98 75.58
N GLN A 120 26.08 -12.22 74.30
CA GLN A 120 27.09 -13.13 73.76
C GLN A 120 28.52 -12.57 73.81
N ASN A 121 29.50 -13.40 73.41
CA ASN A 121 30.88 -12.97 73.22
C ASN A 121 31.07 -12.32 71.84
N PHE A 122 32.14 -11.53 71.67
CA PHE A 122 32.38 -10.74 70.47
C PHE A 122 32.39 -11.56 69.17
N ASP A 123 33.04 -12.73 69.19
CA ASP A 123 33.15 -13.59 68.01
C ASP A 123 31.81 -14.24 67.63
N GLN A 124 31.00 -14.65 68.60
CA GLN A 124 29.66 -15.19 68.35
C GLN A 124 28.72 -14.11 67.81
N THR A 125 28.72 -12.92 68.41
CA THR A 125 27.95 -11.76 67.90
C THR A 125 28.31 -11.47 66.44
N LYS A 126 29.60 -11.49 66.10
CA LYS A 126 30.06 -11.28 64.72
C LYS A 126 29.57 -12.37 63.77
N GLN A 127 29.62 -13.64 64.17
CA GLN A 127 29.16 -14.76 63.36
C GLN A 127 27.65 -14.67 63.11
N ASP A 128 26.86 -14.40 64.14
CA ASP A 128 25.41 -14.29 64.08
C ASP A 128 24.97 -13.13 63.18
N LEU A 129 25.60 -11.96 63.32
CA LEU A 129 25.36 -10.80 62.46
C LEU A 129 25.76 -11.07 61.00
N SER A 130 26.89 -11.77 60.80
CA SER A 130 27.32 -12.17 59.45
C SER A 130 26.32 -13.14 58.81
N HIS A 131 25.80 -14.10 59.57
CA HIS A 131 24.78 -15.04 59.10
C HIS A 131 23.46 -14.33 58.78
N PHE A 132 23.02 -13.40 59.64
CA PHE A 132 21.84 -12.55 59.42
C PHE A 132 21.92 -11.80 58.09
N LEU A 133 23.09 -11.23 57.76
CA LEU A 133 23.33 -10.51 56.52
C LEU A 133 23.33 -11.44 55.30
N LYS A 134 24.00 -12.60 55.38
CA LYS A 134 24.01 -13.59 54.28
C LYS A 134 22.60 -14.08 53.95
N ALA A 135 21.82 -14.43 54.98
CA ALA A 135 20.45 -14.93 54.82
C ALA A 135 19.52 -13.93 54.11
N ARG A 136 19.84 -12.63 54.14
CA ARG A 136 19.08 -11.55 53.49
C ARG A 136 19.70 -11.08 52.16
N GLY A 137 20.69 -11.82 51.66
CA GLY A 137 21.34 -11.52 50.38
C GLY A 137 22.27 -10.31 50.39
N PHE A 138 22.73 -9.87 51.56
CA PHE A 138 23.73 -8.81 51.66
C PHE A 138 25.13 -9.37 51.40
N ARG A 139 25.90 -8.65 50.59
CA ARG A 139 27.36 -8.82 50.51
C ARG A 139 27.98 -7.85 51.51
N PHE A 140 28.95 -8.29 52.30
CA PHE A 140 29.57 -7.43 53.31
C PHE A 140 31.09 -7.57 53.35
N ARG A 141 31.73 -6.57 53.97
CA ARG A 141 33.14 -6.54 54.32
C ARG A 141 33.28 -6.11 55.78
N THR A 142 34.35 -6.52 56.41
CA THR A 142 34.59 -6.27 57.82
C THR A 142 35.88 -5.49 58.00
N VAL A 143 35.87 -4.48 58.87
CA VAL A 143 37.01 -3.61 59.16
C VAL A 143 37.21 -3.49 60.66
N LYS A 144 38.42 -3.79 61.13
CA LYS A 144 38.80 -3.61 62.53
C LYS A 144 39.30 -2.19 62.77
N HIS A 145 38.82 -1.55 63.83
CA HIS A 145 39.26 -0.26 64.30
C HIS A 145 40.36 -0.39 65.37
N LYS A 146 41.12 0.68 65.59
CA LYS A 146 42.24 0.71 66.56
C LYS A 146 41.79 0.61 68.02
N ASP A 147 40.53 0.92 68.29
CA ASP A 147 39.88 0.86 69.61
C ASP A 147 39.34 -0.54 69.96
N GLY A 148 39.59 -1.55 69.10
CA GLY A 148 39.10 -2.91 69.28
C GLY A 148 37.67 -3.14 68.77
N SER A 149 36.99 -2.11 68.27
CA SER A 149 35.69 -2.28 67.60
C SER A 149 35.84 -2.82 66.18
N GLU A 150 34.78 -3.48 65.67
CA GLU A 150 34.79 -4.04 64.32
C GLU A 150 33.50 -3.66 63.58
N LEU A 151 33.65 -3.07 62.39
CA LEU A 151 32.57 -2.61 61.53
C LEU A 151 32.29 -3.63 60.43
N ILE A 152 31.04 -4.11 60.34
CA ILE A 152 30.54 -4.86 59.20
C ILE A 152 29.78 -3.89 58.28
N ALA A 153 30.35 -3.59 57.12
CA ALA A 153 29.73 -2.77 56.09
C ALA A 153 29.12 -3.67 55.00
N ALA A 154 27.80 -3.67 54.90
CA ALA A 154 27.01 -4.55 54.07
C ALA A 154 26.22 -3.78 53.00
N LYS A 155 26.05 -4.39 51.81
CA LYS A 155 25.22 -3.84 50.72
C LYS A 155 24.47 -4.91 49.96
N ALA A 156 23.30 -4.54 49.45
CA ALA A 156 22.46 -5.34 48.55
C ALA A 156 21.89 -4.44 47.43
N GLY A 157 21.62 -5.02 46.26
CA GLY A 157 20.98 -4.30 45.15
C GLY A 157 21.85 -3.25 44.44
N SER A 158 23.18 -3.37 44.50
CA SER A 158 24.08 -2.41 43.86
C SER A 158 23.85 -2.28 42.36
N TYR A 159 23.43 -3.36 41.68
CA TYR A 159 23.17 -3.39 40.23
C TYR A 159 22.16 -2.36 39.71
N GLN A 160 21.37 -1.71 40.58
CA GLN A 160 20.49 -0.60 40.21
C GLN A 160 21.19 0.48 39.39
N ARG A 161 22.48 0.74 39.65
CA ARG A 161 23.26 1.77 38.94
C ARG A 161 23.59 1.41 37.49
N LEU A 162 23.60 0.11 37.15
CA LEU A 162 23.69 -0.30 35.75
C LEU A 162 22.47 0.17 34.96
N GLY A 163 21.33 0.40 35.64
CA GLY A 163 20.13 0.90 35.01
C GLY A 163 20.31 2.24 34.30
N TYR A 164 21.06 3.16 34.90
CA TYR A 164 21.43 4.43 34.25
C TYR A 164 22.27 4.21 32.99
N ILE A 165 23.27 3.34 33.07
CA ILE A 165 24.19 3.06 31.96
C ILE A 165 23.42 2.42 30.81
N PHE A 166 22.56 1.44 31.09
CA PHE A 166 21.77 0.74 30.09
C PHE A 166 20.75 1.67 29.41
N THR A 167 20.06 2.55 30.14
CA THR A 167 19.09 3.47 29.50
C THR A 167 19.77 4.49 28.60
N HIS A 168 20.90 5.07 29.02
CA HIS A 168 21.60 6.05 28.19
C HIS A 168 22.26 5.36 26.98
N ALA A 169 22.89 4.20 27.19
CA ALA A 169 23.46 3.42 26.10
C ALA A 169 22.39 2.99 25.09
N ALA A 170 21.20 2.59 25.58
CA ALA A 170 20.07 2.26 24.73
C ALA A 170 19.67 3.40 23.79
N ILE A 171 19.52 4.62 24.33
CA ILE A 171 19.17 5.79 23.52
C ILE A 171 20.23 6.01 22.42
N VAL A 172 21.51 5.99 22.78
CA VAL A 172 22.62 6.14 21.82
C VAL A 172 22.55 5.06 20.74
N ILE A 173 22.42 3.79 21.13
CA ILE A 173 22.39 2.65 20.20
C ILE A 173 21.18 2.73 19.26
N ILE A 174 20.00 3.08 19.77
CA ILE A 174 18.78 3.24 18.97
C ILE A 174 18.97 4.38 17.96
N CYS A 175 19.45 5.54 18.40
CA CYS A 175 19.66 6.69 17.53
C CYS A 175 20.72 6.40 16.44
N VAL A 176 21.82 5.72 16.80
CA VAL A 176 22.83 5.28 15.83
C VAL A 176 22.25 4.28 14.83
N GLY A 177 21.46 3.31 15.30
CA GLY A 177 20.74 2.38 14.41
C GLY A 177 19.82 3.12 13.44
N GLY A 178 19.03 4.08 13.92
CA GLY A 178 18.17 4.91 13.07
C GLY A 178 18.93 5.76 12.06
N LEU A 179 20.10 6.31 12.45
CA LEU A 179 20.97 7.06 11.53
C LEU A 179 21.56 6.15 10.43
N MET A 180 21.89 4.90 10.74
CA MET A 180 22.38 3.92 9.76
C MET A 180 21.31 3.49 8.77
N ASP A 181 20.05 3.45 9.20
CA ASP A 181 18.90 3.12 8.34
C ASP A 181 18.39 4.34 7.55
N GLY A 182 18.81 5.56 7.91
CA GLY A 182 18.38 6.80 7.28
C GLY A 182 19.15 7.19 6.02
N ASN A 183 18.54 8.08 5.23
CA ASN A 183 19.06 8.54 3.93
C ASN A 183 20.14 9.64 4.03
N VAL A 184 20.91 9.71 5.12
CA VAL A 184 21.88 10.80 5.34
C VAL A 184 22.95 10.84 4.24
N PRO A 185 23.60 9.72 3.85
CA PRO A 185 24.60 9.74 2.79
C PRO A 185 24.01 10.21 1.45
N LEU A 186 22.81 9.75 1.13
CA LEU A 186 22.09 10.12 -0.08
C LEU A 186 21.77 11.61 -0.13
N LYS A 187 21.29 12.20 0.97
CA LYS A 187 21.03 13.65 1.04
C LYS A 187 22.30 14.48 0.88
N ILE A 188 23.43 14.00 1.39
CA ILE A 188 24.73 14.64 1.16
C ILE A 188 25.08 14.61 -0.33
N GLU A 189 24.89 13.47 -1.01
CA GLU A 189 25.13 13.36 -2.46
C GLU A 189 24.17 14.23 -3.29
N GLU A 190 22.90 14.37 -2.88
CA GLU A 190 21.94 15.32 -3.48
C GLU A 190 22.41 16.77 -3.31
N LEU A 191 22.85 17.15 -2.11
CA LEU A 191 23.36 18.50 -1.79
C LEU A 191 24.57 18.89 -2.64
N PHE A 192 25.47 17.93 -2.92
CA PHE A 192 26.62 18.14 -3.80
C PHE A 192 26.27 18.02 -5.30
N GLY A 193 25.01 17.74 -5.67
CA GLY A 193 24.56 17.59 -7.06
C GLY A 193 25.03 16.31 -7.74
N ASN A 194 25.52 15.33 -6.98
CA ASN A 194 25.99 14.03 -7.48
C ASN A 194 24.83 13.08 -7.78
N LYS A 195 23.73 13.21 -7.03
CA LYS A 195 22.48 12.47 -7.23
C LYS A 195 21.30 13.40 -7.45
N THR A 196 20.38 13.00 -8.32
CA THR A 196 19.18 13.77 -8.65
C THR A 196 17.98 12.85 -8.74
N VAL A 197 16.85 13.30 -8.20
CA VAL A 197 15.57 12.61 -8.35
C VAL A 197 15.13 12.67 -9.81
N GLU A 198 14.66 11.56 -10.37
CA GLU A 198 14.06 11.51 -11.71
C GLU A 198 12.54 11.68 -11.59
N SER A 199 11.96 12.55 -12.42
CA SER A 199 10.52 12.81 -12.44
C SER A 199 9.84 12.34 -13.72
N ARG A 200 10.62 11.97 -14.74
CA ARG A 200 10.09 11.48 -16.02
C ARG A 200 9.74 10.00 -15.90
N ASP A 201 8.61 9.62 -16.49
CA ASP A 201 8.20 8.23 -16.64
C ASP A 201 8.94 7.61 -17.83
N ILE A 202 10.10 7.00 -17.58
CA ILE A 202 10.97 6.40 -18.58
C ILE A 202 11.37 4.98 -18.17
N PRO A 203 11.66 4.08 -19.12
CA PRO A 203 12.12 2.73 -18.81
C PRO A 203 13.37 2.75 -17.92
N ALA A 204 13.48 1.78 -17.01
CA ALA A 204 14.60 1.70 -16.06
C ALA A 204 15.99 1.69 -16.73
N SER A 205 16.09 1.17 -17.96
CA SER A 205 17.29 1.14 -18.78
C SER A 205 17.74 2.52 -19.27
N GLU A 206 16.80 3.46 -19.39
CA GLU A 206 17.05 4.83 -19.87
C GLU A 206 17.29 5.82 -18.72
N VAL A 207 17.07 5.40 -17.47
CA VAL A 207 17.29 6.24 -16.29
C VAL A 207 18.77 6.62 -16.16
N PRO A 208 19.11 7.93 -16.10
CA PRO A 208 20.49 8.39 -16.01
C PRO A 208 21.20 7.89 -14.75
N LYS A 209 22.52 7.66 -14.83
CA LYS A 209 23.35 7.21 -13.69
C LYS A 209 23.26 8.10 -12.43
N LYS A 210 22.95 9.39 -12.59
CA LYS A 210 22.75 10.32 -11.46
C LYS A 210 21.48 10.03 -10.66
N SER A 211 20.51 9.34 -11.25
CA SER A 211 19.26 8.92 -10.59
C SER A 211 19.26 7.44 -10.22
N ARG A 212 20.42 6.78 -10.33
CA ARG A 212 20.65 5.38 -9.94
C ARG A 212 21.49 5.30 -8.68
N LEU A 213 21.08 4.44 -7.76
CA LEU A 213 21.74 4.14 -6.49
C LEU A 213 22.42 2.79 -6.63
N SER A 214 23.69 2.72 -6.21
CA SER A 214 24.50 1.52 -6.34
C SER A 214 24.13 0.46 -5.32
N VAL A 215 24.58 -0.78 -5.54
CA VAL A 215 24.47 -1.91 -4.61
C VAL A 215 25.13 -1.65 -3.23
N SER A 216 26.04 -0.68 -3.15
CA SER A 216 26.71 -0.27 -1.92
C SER A 216 25.88 0.67 -1.05
N ASN A 217 24.67 1.04 -1.49
CA ASN A 217 23.76 1.83 -0.68
C ASN A 217 23.46 1.11 0.65
N LEU A 218 23.71 1.80 1.77
CA LEU A 218 23.74 1.22 3.11
C LEU A 218 22.35 0.73 3.55
N SER A 219 21.34 1.57 3.31
CA SER A 219 19.95 1.30 3.61
C SER A 219 19.06 1.80 2.49
N PHE A 220 17.94 1.13 2.28
CA PHE A 220 16.91 1.58 1.37
C PHE A 220 15.58 0.87 1.62
N ARG A 221 14.52 1.49 1.12
CA ARG A 221 13.19 0.89 0.95
C ARG A 221 12.72 1.21 -0.46
N ALA A 222 12.67 0.19 -1.31
CA ALA A 222 12.34 0.30 -2.73
C ALA A 222 11.19 -0.63 -3.08
N ASN A 223 10.40 -0.28 -4.11
CA ASN A 223 9.32 -1.09 -4.63
C ASN A 223 9.70 -1.64 -6.01
N MET A 224 9.20 -2.82 -6.34
CA MET A 224 9.40 -3.48 -7.62
C MET A 224 8.10 -4.15 -8.02
N THR A 225 7.59 -3.84 -9.20
CA THR A 225 6.47 -4.58 -9.79
C THR A 225 7.05 -5.58 -10.79
N LEU A 226 6.77 -6.86 -10.57
CA LEU A 226 7.34 -7.93 -11.37
C LEU A 226 6.21 -8.81 -11.95
N PRO A 227 5.98 -8.78 -13.27
CA PRO A 227 5.06 -9.69 -13.95
C PRO A 227 5.50 -11.15 -13.88
N GLU A 228 4.54 -12.07 -13.93
CA GLU A 228 4.81 -13.51 -14.03
C GLU A 228 5.67 -13.84 -15.26
N GLY A 229 6.71 -14.64 -15.04
CA GLY A 229 7.71 -14.99 -16.05
C GLY A 229 8.76 -13.91 -16.32
N ALA A 230 8.68 -12.74 -15.67
CA ALA A 230 9.68 -11.69 -15.79
C ALA A 230 10.73 -11.74 -14.68
N SER A 231 11.87 -11.08 -14.92
CA SER A 231 12.94 -10.89 -13.95
C SER A 231 13.43 -9.45 -13.94
N ALA A 232 13.83 -8.94 -12.77
CA ALA A 232 14.39 -7.61 -12.60
C ALA A 232 15.57 -7.62 -11.61
N ASP A 233 16.51 -6.71 -11.80
CA ASP A 233 17.71 -6.49 -10.96
C ASP A 233 17.75 -5.06 -10.37
N VAL A 234 16.64 -4.32 -10.54
CA VAL A 234 16.49 -2.95 -10.07
C VAL A 234 15.14 -2.76 -9.39
N ALA A 235 15.11 -1.92 -8.37
CA ALA A 235 13.90 -1.51 -7.67
C ALA A 235 13.80 0.02 -7.60
N PHE A 236 12.61 0.56 -7.36
CA PHE A 236 12.34 2.00 -7.40
C PHE A 236 12.11 2.55 -5.99
N GLN A 237 12.91 3.53 -5.59
CA GLN A 237 12.72 4.30 -4.37
C GLN A 237 11.95 5.57 -4.70
N ARG A 238 10.74 5.73 -4.16
CA ARG A 238 9.96 6.95 -4.32
C ARG A 238 10.57 8.07 -3.47
N VAL A 239 10.87 9.21 -4.09
CA VAL A 239 11.47 10.36 -3.42
C VAL A 239 10.74 11.61 -3.91
N ARG A 240 10.02 12.28 -3.00
CA ARG A 240 9.22 13.48 -3.32
C ARG A 240 8.17 13.17 -4.41
N ASP A 241 8.19 13.93 -5.50
CA ASP A 241 7.35 13.80 -6.70
C ASP A 241 7.96 12.86 -7.76
N GLY A 242 9.16 12.33 -7.54
CA GLY A 242 9.84 11.44 -8.46
C GLY A 242 10.35 10.15 -7.82
N TYR A 243 11.40 9.59 -8.41
CA TYR A 243 12.00 8.34 -7.97
C TYR A 243 13.52 8.30 -8.18
N MET A 244 14.16 7.34 -7.53
CA MET A 244 15.52 6.89 -7.84
C MET A 244 15.53 5.37 -8.00
N VAL A 245 16.38 4.88 -8.89
CA VAL A 245 16.50 3.45 -9.19
C VAL A 245 17.59 2.84 -8.32
N GLN A 246 17.24 1.89 -7.47
CA GLN A 246 18.15 1.10 -6.66
C GLN A 246 18.59 -0.15 -7.43
N GLU A 247 19.90 -0.27 -7.69
CA GLU A 247 20.50 -1.48 -8.23
C GLU A 247 20.61 -2.57 -7.16
N LEU A 248 20.35 -3.81 -7.55
CA LEU A 248 20.43 -4.98 -6.68
C LEU A 248 21.65 -5.83 -7.03
N PRO A 249 22.25 -6.52 -6.04
CA PRO A 249 23.40 -7.39 -6.27
C PRO A 249 23.03 -8.76 -6.88
N PHE A 250 21.75 -8.97 -7.23
CA PHE A 250 21.18 -10.19 -7.81
C PHE A 250 19.90 -9.83 -8.58
N SER A 251 19.42 -10.73 -9.42
CA SER A 251 18.12 -10.61 -10.08
C SER A 251 17.06 -11.43 -9.35
N ILE A 252 15.82 -10.93 -9.35
CA ILE A 252 14.63 -11.59 -8.84
C ILE A 252 13.74 -11.90 -10.02
N ALA A 253 13.32 -13.15 -10.17
CA ALA A 253 12.31 -13.57 -11.13
C ALA A 253 11.03 -14.01 -10.41
N LEU A 254 9.87 -13.66 -10.97
CA LEU A 254 8.58 -14.15 -10.51
C LEU A 254 8.16 -15.33 -11.40
N THR A 255 7.94 -16.49 -10.80
CA THR A 255 7.45 -17.66 -11.55
C THR A 255 5.93 -17.73 -11.57
N ASP A 256 5.30 -17.49 -10.42
CA ASP A 256 3.85 -17.62 -10.22
C ASP A 256 3.39 -16.67 -9.11
N PHE A 257 2.22 -16.07 -9.28
CA PHE A 257 1.50 -15.37 -8.21
C PHE A 257 0.12 -15.99 -8.03
N ARG A 258 -0.22 -16.33 -6.79
CA ARG A 258 -1.50 -16.95 -6.48
C ARG A 258 -2.14 -16.37 -5.23
N ILE A 259 -3.47 -16.36 -5.26
CA ILE A 259 -4.32 -16.01 -4.13
C ILE A 259 -4.95 -17.30 -3.62
N GLU A 260 -4.50 -17.77 -2.46
CA GLU A 260 -5.13 -18.86 -1.76
C GLU A 260 -6.44 -18.38 -1.14
N HIS A 261 -7.50 -19.17 -1.22
CA HIS A 261 -8.81 -18.81 -0.68
C HIS A 261 -9.25 -19.84 0.37
N TYR A 262 -10.00 -19.38 1.37
CA TYR A 262 -10.75 -20.29 2.24
C TYR A 262 -11.87 -20.99 1.45
N PRO A 263 -12.43 -22.11 1.95
CA PRO A 263 -13.61 -22.74 1.35
C PRO A 263 -14.83 -21.79 1.22
N THR A 264 -14.85 -20.71 2.00
CA THR A 264 -15.86 -19.63 1.95
C THR A 264 -15.66 -18.66 0.78
N GLY A 265 -14.56 -18.76 0.02
CA GLY A 265 -14.22 -17.86 -1.07
C GLY A 265 -13.51 -16.56 -0.65
N GLN A 266 -13.18 -16.38 0.63
CA GLN A 266 -12.40 -15.22 1.09
C GLN A 266 -10.90 -15.46 0.86
N PRO A 267 -10.13 -14.44 0.41
CA PRO A 267 -8.67 -14.54 0.31
C PRO A 267 -8.03 -14.90 1.66
N LYS A 268 -7.17 -15.92 1.66
CA LYS A 268 -6.42 -16.46 2.80
C LYS A 268 -4.97 -15.97 2.79
N SER A 269 -4.28 -16.10 1.66
CA SER A 269 -2.91 -15.62 1.48
C SER A 269 -2.68 -15.17 0.04
N PHE A 270 -1.78 -14.21 -0.11
CA PHE A 270 -1.23 -13.78 -1.39
C PHE A 270 0.21 -14.27 -1.43
N GLU A 271 0.53 -15.11 -2.40
CA GLU A 271 1.79 -15.83 -2.48
C GLU A 271 2.50 -15.53 -3.79
N SER A 272 3.81 -15.29 -3.70
CA SER A 272 4.68 -15.05 -4.85
C SER A 272 5.80 -16.08 -4.83
N ASP A 273 5.91 -16.88 -5.90
CA ASP A 273 7.01 -17.83 -6.08
C ASP A 273 8.18 -17.13 -6.75
N LEU A 274 9.20 -16.82 -5.95
CA LEU A 274 10.37 -16.07 -6.39
C LEU A 274 11.56 -16.99 -6.67
N VAL A 275 12.36 -16.61 -7.66
CA VAL A 275 13.66 -17.20 -7.95
C VAL A 275 14.72 -16.12 -7.89
N ILE A 276 15.68 -16.28 -6.98
CA ILE A 276 16.86 -15.41 -6.89
C ILE A 276 17.96 -15.97 -7.78
N ILE A 277 18.41 -15.14 -8.71
CA ILE A 277 19.47 -15.44 -9.67
C ILE A 277 20.67 -14.57 -9.30
N ASP A 278 21.72 -15.21 -8.81
CA ASP A 278 22.93 -14.56 -8.32
C ASP A 278 24.16 -15.34 -8.81
N PRO A 279 25.18 -14.69 -9.41
CA PRO A 279 26.41 -15.35 -9.84
C PRO A 279 27.14 -16.11 -8.72
N ASP A 280 26.96 -15.72 -7.46
CA ASP A 280 27.58 -16.38 -6.31
C ASP A 280 26.90 -17.72 -5.93
N LEU A 281 25.70 -17.99 -6.46
CA LEU A 281 24.95 -19.21 -6.20
C LEU A 281 25.26 -20.27 -7.26
N LYS A 282 25.50 -21.52 -6.82
CA LYS A 282 25.64 -22.66 -7.72
C LYS A 282 24.33 -22.98 -8.47
N GLU A 283 23.20 -22.79 -7.79
CA GLU A 283 21.85 -22.98 -8.33
C GLU A 283 20.93 -21.85 -7.85
N PRO A 284 19.94 -21.41 -8.65
CA PRO A 284 19.02 -20.35 -8.25
C PRO A 284 18.24 -20.71 -6.98
N LEU A 285 18.14 -19.75 -6.04
CA LEU A 285 17.37 -19.94 -4.82
C LEU A 285 15.89 -19.73 -5.12
N LYS A 286 15.09 -20.78 -4.97
CA LYS A 286 13.64 -20.72 -5.14
C LYS A 286 12.95 -20.62 -3.78
N GLN A 287 12.08 -19.64 -3.60
CA GLN A 287 11.31 -19.49 -2.38
C GLN A 287 9.96 -18.81 -2.62
N THR A 288 8.91 -19.40 -2.07
CA THR A 288 7.60 -18.77 -1.94
C THR A 288 7.62 -17.76 -0.79
N ILE A 289 7.19 -16.54 -1.05
CA ILE A 289 6.92 -15.54 -0.01
C ILE A 289 5.43 -15.28 0.08
N SER A 290 4.99 -14.78 1.24
CA SER A 290 3.61 -14.35 1.44
C SER A 290 3.56 -13.12 2.34
N VAL A 291 2.38 -12.52 2.49
CA VAL A 291 2.19 -11.35 3.37
C VAL A 291 2.72 -11.68 4.77
N ASN A 292 3.60 -10.82 5.30
CA ASN A 292 4.33 -10.97 6.57
C ASN A 292 5.41 -12.08 6.63
N HIS A 293 5.63 -12.83 5.55
CA HIS A 293 6.65 -13.88 5.45
C HIS A 293 7.65 -13.56 4.32
N PRO A 294 8.59 -12.62 4.54
CA PRO A 294 9.55 -12.20 3.53
C PRO A 294 10.67 -13.22 3.31
N LEU A 295 11.26 -13.19 2.12
CA LEU A 295 12.56 -13.79 1.83
C LEU A 295 13.67 -12.80 2.21
N ILE A 296 14.70 -13.25 2.92
CA ILE A 296 15.86 -12.42 3.26
C ILE A 296 17.10 -12.99 2.57
N TYR A 297 17.70 -12.21 1.68
CA TYR A 297 18.90 -12.62 0.95
C TYR A 297 19.89 -11.45 0.83
N LYS A 298 21.19 -11.70 1.10
CA LYS A 298 22.26 -10.67 1.16
C LYS A 298 21.89 -9.41 1.99
N GLY A 299 21.11 -9.59 3.07
CA GLY A 299 20.67 -8.49 3.95
C GLY A 299 19.52 -7.64 3.39
N ILE A 300 18.95 -8.02 2.26
CA ILE A 300 17.75 -7.41 1.65
C ILE A 300 16.56 -8.31 1.96
N ALA A 301 15.55 -7.74 2.61
CA ALA A 301 14.27 -8.40 2.86
C ALA A 301 13.29 -8.06 1.72
N ILE A 302 12.72 -9.09 1.10
CA ILE A 302 11.80 -9.01 -0.03
C ILE A 302 10.41 -9.38 0.50
N TYR A 303 9.53 -8.40 0.59
CA TYR A 303 8.17 -8.55 1.07
C TYR A 303 7.20 -8.61 -0.09
N GLN A 304 6.17 -9.44 0.02
CA GLN A 304 4.99 -9.28 -0.79
C GLN A 304 4.17 -8.12 -0.21
N SER A 305 4.02 -7.04 -0.98
CA SER A 305 3.34 -5.81 -0.58
C SER A 305 2.07 -5.49 -1.36
N ASP A 306 1.98 -5.86 -2.64
CA ASP A 306 0.82 -5.54 -3.49
C ASP A 306 0.73 -6.50 -4.70
N PHE A 307 -0.32 -6.42 -5.50
CA PHE A 307 -0.41 -7.13 -6.78
C PHE A 307 -1.24 -6.33 -7.78
N GLN A 308 -1.00 -6.57 -9.06
CA GLN A 308 -1.73 -5.94 -10.17
C GLN A 308 -1.68 -6.85 -11.39
N ASP A 309 -2.41 -6.50 -12.45
CA ASP A 309 -2.29 -7.19 -13.74
C ASP A 309 -0.83 -7.12 -14.26
N GLY A 310 -0.34 -8.24 -14.80
CA GLY A 310 1.02 -8.41 -15.32
C GLY A 310 1.15 -8.27 -16.83
N GLY A 311 0.15 -7.68 -17.49
CA GLY A 311 0.07 -7.61 -18.94
C GLY A 311 -0.70 -8.78 -19.53
N THR A 312 -1.86 -9.11 -18.94
CA THR A 312 -2.82 -10.10 -19.43
C THR A 312 -3.00 -9.95 -20.94
N HIS A 313 -2.89 -11.07 -21.65
CA HIS A 313 -3.06 -11.11 -23.10
C HIS A 313 -4.54 -11.25 -23.45
N LEU A 314 -5.02 -10.45 -24.38
CA LEU A 314 -6.42 -10.32 -24.75
C LEU A 314 -6.57 -10.46 -26.26
N ASN A 315 -7.56 -11.25 -26.68
CA ASN A 315 -7.98 -11.39 -28.07
C ASN A 315 -9.36 -10.78 -28.24
N PHE A 316 -9.53 -10.08 -29.35
CA PHE A 316 -10.74 -9.35 -29.70
C PHE A 316 -11.18 -9.64 -31.12
N ASP A 317 -12.48 -9.60 -31.32
CA ASP A 317 -13.13 -9.40 -32.60
C ASP A 317 -13.54 -7.92 -32.71
N VAL A 318 -12.95 -7.20 -33.66
CA VAL A 318 -13.23 -5.78 -33.89
C VAL A 318 -14.35 -5.65 -34.92
N TRP A 319 -15.45 -5.03 -34.53
CA TRP A 319 -16.63 -4.83 -35.38
C TRP A 319 -16.75 -3.36 -35.82
N GLY A 320 -16.80 -3.11 -37.13
CA GLY A 320 -17.14 -1.78 -37.65
C GLY A 320 -18.63 -1.49 -37.51
N ILE A 321 -19.02 -0.68 -36.52
CA ILE A 321 -20.42 -0.51 -36.10
C ILE A 321 -21.21 0.52 -36.92
N LEU A 322 -20.54 1.43 -37.62
CA LEU A 322 -21.20 2.38 -38.53
C LEU A 322 -20.89 2.05 -40.00
N SER A 323 -20.63 0.77 -40.28
CA SER A 323 -20.28 0.27 -41.61
C SER A 323 -21.23 -0.84 -42.07
N SER A 324 -21.26 -1.09 -43.38
CA SER A 324 -21.98 -2.22 -43.97
C SER A 324 -21.25 -3.56 -43.85
N ALA A 325 -20.09 -3.60 -43.16
CA ALA A 325 -19.34 -4.83 -42.92
C ALA A 325 -20.05 -5.71 -41.90
N SER A 326 -20.12 -7.02 -42.19
CA SER A 326 -20.72 -8.03 -41.30
C SER A 326 -19.71 -8.98 -40.68
N LYS A 327 -18.42 -8.81 -40.96
CA LYS A 327 -17.33 -9.64 -40.43
C LYS A 327 -16.48 -8.81 -39.47
N SER A 328 -16.04 -9.46 -38.39
CA SER A 328 -15.05 -8.90 -37.47
C SER A 328 -13.63 -9.01 -38.05
N ILE A 329 -12.74 -8.20 -37.51
CA ILE A 329 -11.28 -8.28 -37.75
C ILE A 329 -10.64 -8.72 -36.43
N PRO A 330 -9.83 -9.80 -36.41
CA PRO A 330 -9.17 -10.23 -35.18
C PRO A 330 -8.10 -9.22 -34.76
N LEU A 331 -8.01 -8.97 -33.46
CA LEU A 331 -7.03 -8.10 -32.85
C LEU A 331 -6.52 -8.75 -31.56
N ALA A 332 -5.21 -8.69 -31.32
CA ALA A 332 -4.62 -9.09 -30.05
C ALA A 332 -3.99 -7.87 -29.37
N GLY A 333 -4.00 -7.87 -28.04
CA GLY A 333 -3.43 -6.82 -27.22
C GLY A 333 -3.04 -7.34 -25.84
N ASN A 334 -2.31 -6.52 -25.10
CA ASN A 334 -1.94 -6.79 -23.72
C ASN A 334 -2.36 -5.62 -22.84
N ILE A 335 -2.75 -5.89 -21.60
CA ILE A 335 -2.95 -4.83 -20.60
C ILE A 335 -1.66 -4.01 -20.44
N PHE A 336 -1.81 -2.69 -20.31
CA PHE A 336 -0.76 -1.66 -20.38
C PHE A 336 -0.07 -1.53 -21.74
N GLY A 337 -0.51 -2.30 -22.74
CA GLY A 337 -0.04 -2.23 -24.12
C GLY A 337 -0.83 -1.24 -24.98
N LYS A 338 -0.19 -0.79 -26.06
CA LYS A 338 -0.80 0.06 -27.09
C LYS A 338 -0.74 -0.65 -28.44
N THR A 339 -1.83 -0.62 -29.20
CA THR A 339 -1.93 -1.24 -30.52
C THR A 339 -2.61 -0.29 -31.50
N MET A 340 -2.09 -0.18 -32.73
CA MET A 340 -2.71 0.59 -33.80
C MET A 340 -3.73 -0.28 -34.55
N PHE A 341 -4.88 0.29 -34.88
CA PHE A 341 -5.93 -0.35 -35.66
C PHE A 341 -6.35 0.55 -36.83
N GLY A 342 -6.37 -0.01 -38.05
CA GLY A 342 -6.63 0.74 -39.28
C GLY A 342 -5.39 1.43 -39.86
N GLU A 343 -5.58 2.19 -40.93
CA GLU A 343 -4.52 2.88 -41.68
C GLU A 343 -4.94 4.32 -42.03
N GLY A 344 -3.94 5.18 -42.29
CA GLY A 344 -4.15 6.57 -42.72
C GLY A 344 -4.80 7.46 -41.66
N ASP A 345 -5.55 8.47 -42.12
CA ASP A 345 -6.18 9.48 -41.25
C ASP A 345 -7.28 8.92 -40.33
N GLY A 346 -7.74 7.69 -40.59
CA GLY A 346 -8.72 6.96 -39.76
C GLY A 346 -8.10 5.96 -38.80
N ALA A 347 -6.78 5.90 -38.67
CA ALA A 347 -6.11 4.99 -37.75
C ALA A 347 -6.44 5.35 -36.29
N LEU A 348 -6.75 4.33 -35.50
CA LEU A 348 -7.07 4.44 -34.08
C LEU A 348 -5.96 3.81 -33.25
N GLN A 349 -5.56 4.47 -32.17
CA GLN A 349 -4.68 3.90 -31.17
C GLN A 349 -5.51 3.32 -30.01
N LEU A 350 -5.36 2.03 -29.77
CA LEU A 350 -6.01 1.30 -28.69
C LEU A 350 -5.02 1.14 -27.54
N GLU A 351 -5.38 1.60 -26.35
CA GLU A 351 -4.59 1.49 -25.12
C GLU A 351 -5.39 0.68 -24.09
N PHE A 352 -4.92 -0.52 -23.75
CA PHE A 352 -5.62 -1.39 -22.80
C PHE A 352 -5.16 -1.09 -21.38
N ILE A 353 -6.10 -0.81 -20.47
CA ILE A 353 -5.81 -0.19 -19.17
C ILE A 353 -5.96 -1.17 -18.03
N ASP A 354 -7.09 -1.89 -18.00
CA ASP A 354 -7.44 -2.77 -16.87
C ASP A 354 -8.18 -4.00 -17.38
N PHE A 355 -7.95 -5.13 -16.74
CA PHE A 355 -8.68 -6.38 -16.96
C PHE A 355 -9.17 -6.89 -15.62
N ARG A 356 -10.47 -7.16 -15.53
CA ARG A 356 -11.04 -7.82 -14.35
C ARG A 356 -11.68 -9.11 -14.78
N LYS A 357 -11.14 -10.22 -14.29
CA LYS A 357 -11.70 -11.55 -14.51
C LYS A 357 -13.06 -11.75 -13.85
N PHE A 358 -13.27 -11.12 -12.70
CA PHE A 358 -14.48 -11.24 -11.90
C PHE A 358 -15.07 -9.85 -11.66
N ASN A 359 -16.34 -9.66 -12.01
CA ASN A 359 -17.07 -8.41 -11.82
C ASN A 359 -18.34 -8.68 -11.03
N ILE A 360 -18.39 -8.23 -9.78
CA ILE A 360 -19.53 -8.46 -8.89
C ILE A 360 -20.49 -7.29 -9.02
N LEU A 361 -21.59 -7.48 -9.75
CA LEU A 361 -22.60 -6.44 -10.01
C LEU A 361 -23.97 -6.86 -9.48
N ASN A 362 -24.76 -5.86 -9.07
CA ASN A 362 -26.17 -6.04 -8.82
C ASN A 362 -26.98 -5.52 -10.01
N LEU A 363 -27.59 -6.44 -10.75
CA LEU A 363 -28.38 -6.12 -11.95
C LEU A 363 -29.89 -6.16 -11.71
N SER A 364 -30.34 -6.29 -10.44
CA SER A 364 -31.77 -6.24 -10.13
C SER A 364 -32.34 -4.85 -10.45
N PRO A 365 -33.53 -4.74 -11.08
CA PRO A 365 -34.13 -3.45 -11.43
C PRO A 365 -34.29 -2.48 -10.26
N ASP A 366 -34.48 -3.00 -9.04
CA ASP A 366 -34.66 -2.21 -7.81
C ASP A 366 -33.37 -1.99 -7.00
N GLY A 367 -32.23 -2.52 -7.47
CA GLY A 367 -30.94 -2.47 -6.79
C GLY A 367 -30.87 -3.24 -5.45
N LYS A 368 -31.88 -4.05 -5.10
CA LYS A 368 -31.94 -4.81 -3.83
C LYS A 368 -31.58 -6.28 -3.97
N GLY A 369 -31.35 -6.75 -5.19
CA GLY A 369 -30.91 -8.12 -5.48
C GLY A 369 -29.55 -8.46 -4.89
N LYS A 370 -29.20 -9.75 -4.89
CA LYS A 370 -27.85 -10.19 -4.50
C LYS A 370 -26.88 -9.90 -5.66
N PRO A 371 -25.73 -9.29 -5.38
CA PRO A 371 -24.72 -9.12 -6.40
C PRO A 371 -24.14 -10.48 -6.78
N HIS A 372 -23.84 -10.65 -8.06
CA HIS A 372 -23.26 -11.88 -8.58
C HIS A 372 -22.15 -11.54 -9.58
N ASN A 373 -21.26 -12.50 -9.81
CA ASN A 373 -20.21 -12.33 -10.80
C ASN A 373 -20.79 -12.37 -12.22
N VAL A 374 -20.59 -11.31 -12.99
CA VAL A 374 -21.04 -11.18 -14.39
C VAL A 374 -19.95 -11.52 -15.41
N GLY A 375 -18.83 -12.06 -14.95
CA GLY A 375 -17.72 -12.47 -15.79
C GLY A 375 -16.72 -11.35 -16.11
N PRO A 376 -15.82 -11.59 -17.07
CA PRO A 376 -14.71 -10.69 -17.32
C PRO A 376 -15.11 -9.39 -18.02
N ASN A 377 -14.38 -8.31 -17.72
CA ASN A 377 -14.42 -7.09 -18.51
C ASN A 377 -13.00 -6.54 -18.77
N VAL A 378 -12.93 -5.64 -19.74
CA VAL A 378 -11.73 -4.90 -20.08
C VAL A 378 -12.05 -3.41 -20.17
N THR A 379 -11.17 -2.60 -19.59
CA THR A 379 -11.18 -1.14 -19.73
C THR A 379 -10.07 -0.74 -20.70
N PHE A 380 -10.40 0.09 -21.68
CA PHE A 380 -9.44 0.56 -22.68
C PHE A 380 -9.76 1.98 -23.14
N LYS A 381 -8.77 2.67 -23.69
CA LYS A 381 -8.94 3.94 -24.38
C LYS A 381 -8.78 3.75 -25.87
N VAL A 382 -9.61 4.46 -26.63
CA VAL A 382 -9.44 4.61 -28.08
C VAL A 382 -9.09 6.06 -28.33
N ARG A 383 -7.97 6.28 -29.02
CA ARG A 383 -7.50 7.61 -29.42
C ARG A 383 -7.53 7.75 -30.93
N ASP A 384 -8.14 8.83 -31.40
CA ASP A 384 -8.21 9.16 -32.83
C ASP A 384 -6.92 9.82 -33.33
N SER A 385 -6.84 10.06 -34.64
CA SER A 385 -5.72 10.76 -35.29
C SER A 385 -5.58 12.22 -34.87
N ALA A 386 -6.63 12.83 -34.32
CA ALA A 386 -6.60 14.17 -33.71
C ALA A 386 -6.06 14.16 -32.27
N GLY A 387 -5.80 12.99 -31.70
CA GLY A 387 -5.30 12.82 -30.34
C GLY A 387 -6.38 12.85 -29.26
N GLN A 388 -7.66 12.88 -29.59
CA GLN A 388 -8.76 12.80 -28.63
C GLN A 388 -8.93 11.35 -28.17
N ALA A 389 -9.01 11.13 -26.86
CA ALA A 389 -9.17 9.79 -26.29
C ALA A 389 -10.50 9.65 -25.58
N LYS A 390 -11.23 8.57 -25.89
CA LYS A 390 -12.45 8.15 -25.18
C LYS A 390 -12.17 6.85 -24.45
N GLU A 391 -12.77 6.68 -23.28
CA GLU A 391 -12.59 5.49 -22.46
C GLU A 391 -13.81 4.59 -22.52
N TYR A 392 -13.54 3.29 -22.59
CA TYR A 392 -14.50 2.24 -22.80
C TYR A 392 -14.35 1.14 -21.75
N VAL A 393 -15.48 0.52 -21.37
CA VAL A 393 -15.52 -0.70 -20.58
C VAL A 393 -16.41 -1.72 -21.27
N ASN A 394 -15.84 -2.87 -21.64
CA ASN A 394 -16.55 -3.92 -22.38
C ASN A 394 -16.63 -5.19 -21.57
N TYR A 395 -17.85 -5.72 -21.41
CA TYR A 395 -18.09 -7.02 -20.78
C TYR A 395 -18.00 -8.12 -21.82
N MET A 396 -17.30 -9.21 -21.47
CA MET A 396 -17.08 -10.34 -22.38
C MET A 396 -18.36 -11.12 -22.67
N GLN A 397 -19.18 -11.31 -21.64
CA GLN A 397 -20.40 -12.10 -21.69
C GLN A 397 -21.63 -11.20 -21.71
N PRO A 398 -22.74 -11.64 -22.32
CA PRO A 398 -23.97 -10.87 -22.29
C PRO A 398 -24.52 -10.82 -20.85
N LEU A 399 -24.89 -9.62 -20.40
CA LEU A 399 -25.49 -9.35 -19.11
C LEU A 399 -27.00 -9.59 -19.18
N GLN A 400 -27.56 -10.21 -18.14
CA GLN A 400 -29.01 -10.35 -18.03
C GLN A 400 -29.62 -9.09 -17.41
N LEU A 401 -30.38 -8.33 -18.21
CA LEU A 401 -31.07 -7.10 -17.82
C LEU A 401 -32.55 -7.25 -18.18
N ASP A 402 -33.44 -7.03 -17.21
CA ASP A 402 -34.90 -7.11 -17.41
C ASP A 402 -35.37 -8.43 -18.06
N GLY A 403 -34.70 -9.54 -17.70
CA GLY A 403 -35.00 -10.88 -18.23
C GLY A 403 -34.43 -11.18 -19.62
N LYS A 404 -33.77 -10.21 -20.26
CA LYS A 404 -33.14 -10.32 -21.58
C LYS A 404 -31.62 -10.25 -21.48
N TYR A 405 -30.92 -10.65 -22.53
CA TYR A 405 -29.46 -10.73 -22.56
C TYR A 405 -28.88 -9.68 -23.51
N TYR A 406 -27.93 -8.90 -23.01
CA TYR A 406 -27.28 -7.82 -23.78
C TYR A 406 -25.77 -7.86 -23.63
N PHE A 407 -25.05 -7.73 -24.74
CA PHE A 407 -23.66 -7.32 -24.72
C PHE A 407 -23.59 -5.84 -24.36
N VAL A 408 -22.99 -5.56 -23.21
CA VAL A 408 -22.94 -4.20 -22.64
C VAL A 408 -21.55 -3.62 -22.82
N SER A 409 -21.52 -2.38 -23.29
CA SER A 409 -20.31 -1.58 -23.35
C SER A 409 -20.58 -0.15 -22.89
N GLY A 410 -19.78 0.32 -21.95
CA GLY A 410 -19.80 1.71 -21.49
C GLY A 410 -18.81 2.56 -22.27
N MET A 411 -19.18 3.79 -22.58
CA MET A 411 -18.28 4.83 -23.10
C MET A 411 -18.39 6.10 -22.26
N ARG A 412 -17.25 6.77 -22.03
CA ARG A 412 -17.19 8.13 -21.50
C ARG A 412 -16.10 8.95 -22.19
N SER A 413 -16.35 10.25 -22.34
CA SER A 413 -15.39 11.16 -22.99
C SER A 413 -14.30 11.62 -22.03
N THR A 414 -14.66 11.77 -20.75
CA THR A 414 -13.74 12.23 -19.70
C THR A 414 -13.82 11.32 -18.47
N PRO A 415 -12.73 11.16 -17.68
CA PRO A 415 -12.76 10.33 -16.47
C PRO A 415 -13.73 10.81 -15.38
N GLN A 416 -14.18 12.07 -15.43
CA GLN A 416 -15.13 12.67 -14.49
C GLN A 416 -16.59 12.34 -14.85
N GLU A 417 -16.86 11.94 -16.09
CA GLU A 417 -18.19 11.54 -16.54
C GLU A 417 -18.52 10.10 -16.12
N GLU A 418 -19.81 9.85 -15.92
CA GLU A 418 -20.35 8.49 -15.82
C GLU A 418 -20.37 7.80 -17.19
N PHE A 419 -20.21 6.49 -17.20
CA PHE A 419 -20.31 5.70 -18.42
C PHE A 419 -21.73 5.74 -18.99
N LYS A 420 -21.83 6.03 -20.29
CA LYS A 420 -23.04 5.84 -21.09
C LYS A 420 -22.98 4.46 -21.72
N TYR A 421 -24.00 3.63 -21.48
CA TYR A 421 -23.96 2.22 -21.85
C TYR A 421 -24.74 1.94 -23.13
N LEU A 422 -24.03 1.39 -24.12
CA LEU A 422 -24.63 0.70 -25.26
C LEU A 422 -25.05 -0.71 -24.84
N ARG A 423 -26.26 -1.10 -25.21
CA ARG A 423 -26.84 -2.42 -24.96
C ARG A 423 -27.15 -3.11 -26.28
N VAL A 424 -26.30 -4.02 -26.71
CA VAL A 424 -26.51 -4.78 -27.94
C VAL A 424 -27.22 -6.08 -27.59
N PRO A 425 -28.43 -6.35 -28.10
CA PRO A 425 -29.15 -7.57 -27.75
C PRO A 425 -28.41 -8.81 -28.25
N ALA A 426 -28.38 -9.85 -27.43
CA ALA A 426 -27.89 -11.16 -27.83
C ALA A 426 -28.99 -11.90 -28.63
N ASP A 427 -28.59 -12.67 -29.63
CA ASP A 427 -29.52 -13.51 -30.39
C ASP A 427 -29.90 -14.78 -29.60
N SER A 428 -30.69 -15.66 -30.21
CA SER A 428 -31.19 -16.89 -29.57
C SER A 428 -30.10 -17.89 -29.19
N ASN A 429 -28.86 -17.71 -29.67
CA ASN A 429 -27.69 -18.51 -29.29
C ASN A 429 -26.81 -17.77 -28.25
N PHE A 430 -27.30 -16.66 -27.67
CA PHE A 430 -26.54 -15.77 -26.80
C PHE A 430 -25.33 -15.12 -27.50
N GLU A 431 -25.43 -14.95 -28.82
CA GLU A 431 -24.38 -14.45 -29.69
C GLU A 431 -24.70 -13.02 -30.16
N ILE A 432 -23.66 -12.22 -30.43
CA ILE A 432 -23.82 -10.85 -30.96
C ILE A 432 -24.03 -10.85 -32.48
N GLN A 433 -23.79 -11.98 -33.13
CA GLN A 433 -23.66 -12.11 -34.57
C GLN A 433 -25.00 -11.85 -35.28
N GLY A 434 -26.14 -12.25 -34.70
CA GLY A 434 -27.46 -11.88 -35.23
C GLY A 434 -27.63 -10.37 -35.37
N PHE A 435 -27.19 -9.61 -34.36
CA PHE A 435 -27.25 -8.15 -34.39
C PHE A 435 -26.33 -7.59 -35.46
N MET A 436 -25.07 -8.05 -35.48
CA MET A 436 -24.04 -7.59 -36.41
C MET A 436 -24.44 -7.80 -37.88
N ARG A 437 -25.08 -8.95 -38.20
CA ARG A 437 -25.60 -9.24 -39.55
C ARG A 437 -26.77 -8.34 -39.93
N THR A 438 -27.72 -8.14 -39.02
CA THR A 438 -28.90 -7.30 -39.25
C THR A 438 -28.50 -5.85 -39.48
N ARG A 439 -27.64 -5.33 -38.60
CA ARG A 439 -27.03 -4.01 -38.73
C ARG A 439 -26.34 -3.88 -40.09
N ALA A 440 -25.47 -4.81 -40.46
CA ALA A 440 -24.74 -4.73 -41.74
C ALA A 440 -25.67 -4.61 -42.96
N VAL A 441 -26.83 -5.28 -42.95
CA VAL A 441 -27.85 -5.14 -44.01
C VAL A 441 -28.50 -3.76 -43.97
N LEU A 442 -28.87 -3.28 -42.78
CA LEU A 442 -29.49 -1.96 -42.60
C LEU A 442 -28.55 -0.81 -43.00
N PHE A 443 -27.24 -0.93 -42.80
CA PHE A 443 -26.26 0.08 -43.25
C PHE A 443 -25.88 -0.06 -44.73
N ASN A 444 -26.26 -1.16 -45.41
CA ASN A 444 -25.94 -1.37 -46.81
C ASN A 444 -27.05 -0.81 -47.72
N LYS A 445 -26.85 0.42 -48.21
CA LYS A 445 -27.80 1.10 -49.12
C LYS A 445 -28.11 0.28 -50.39
N GLY A 446 -27.17 -0.55 -50.87
CA GLY A 446 -27.40 -1.45 -52.00
C GLY A 446 -28.38 -2.59 -51.73
N LEU A 447 -28.69 -2.88 -50.45
CA LEU A 447 -29.64 -3.92 -50.06
C LEU A 447 -31.03 -3.38 -49.71
N HIS A 448 -31.17 -2.07 -49.56
CA HIS A 448 -32.45 -1.45 -49.17
C HIS A 448 -33.56 -1.76 -50.16
N GLN A 449 -33.26 -1.79 -51.47
CA GLN A 449 -34.24 -2.14 -52.49
C GLN A 449 -34.76 -3.58 -52.34
N GLU A 450 -33.88 -4.54 -52.04
CA GLU A 450 -34.29 -5.93 -51.85
C GLU A 450 -35.09 -6.11 -50.56
N VAL A 451 -34.70 -5.44 -49.48
CA VAL A 451 -35.45 -5.42 -48.22
C VAL A 451 -36.84 -4.82 -48.44
N ALA A 452 -36.92 -3.68 -49.13
CA ALA A 452 -38.18 -3.00 -49.44
C ALA A 452 -39.11 -3.87 -50.29
N ARG A 453 -38.58 -4.51 -51.34
CA ARG A 453 -39.34 -5.43 -52.20
C ARG A 453 -39.90 -6.62 -51.42
N ARG A 454 -39.08 -7.27 -50.59
CA ARG A 454 -39.53 -8.39 -49.74
C ARG A 454 -40.60 -7.97 -48.74
N PHE A 455 -40.45 -6.79 -48.15
CA PHE A 455 -41.42 -6.25 -47.21
C PHE A 455 -42.75 -5.90 -47.90
N ALA A 456 -42.70 -5.25 -49.07
CA ALA A 456 -43.88 -4.91 -49.86
C ALA A 456 -44.70 -6.15 -50.25
N LEU A 457 -44.05 -7.25 -50.61
CA LEU A 457 -44.71 -8.52 -50.94
C LEU A 457 -45.53 -9.10 -49.77
N LYS A 458 -45.14 -8.83 -48.52
CA LYS A 458 -45.84 -9.32 -47.32
C LYS A 458 -46.85 -8.31 -46.77
N ALA A 459 -46.55 -7.01 -46.90
CA ALA A 459 -47.37 -5.93 -46.33
C ALA A 459 -48.56 -5.53 -47.23
N LEU A 460 -48.43 -5.69 -48.55
CA LEU A 460 -49.45 -5.31 -49.53
C LEU A 460 -50.19 -6.53 -50.08
N LYS A 461 -51.42 -6.31 -50.57
CA LYS A 461 -52.19 -7.39 -51.19
C LYS A 461 -51.65 -7.69 -52.59
N PRO A 462 -51.69 -8.95 -53.05
CA PRO A 462 -51.30 -9.30 -54.41
C PRO A 462 -52.06 -8.47 -55.48
N THR A 463 -53.30 -8.09 -55.19
CA THR A 463 -54.21 -7.31 -56.04
C THR A 463 -53.92 -5.81 -56.08
N ASP A 464 -53.00 -5.29 -55.26
CA ASP A 464 -52.68 -3.86 -55.27
C ASP A 464 -51.91 -3.47 -56.54
N ASP A 465 -52.21 -2.28 -57.08
CA ASP A 465 -51.63 -1.74 -58.32
C ASP A 465 -50.11 -1.62 -58.25
N LEU A 466 -49.45 -1.86 -59.40
CA LEU A 466 -47.99 -1.77 -59.53
C LEU A 466 -47.42 -0.42 -59.09
N VAL A 467 -48.14 0.67 -59.37
CA VAL A 467 -47.74 2.03 -58.97
C VAL A 467 -47.75 2.21 -57.45
N VAL A 468 -48.73 1.60 -56.76
CA VAL A 468 -48.83 1.66 -55.29
C VAL A 468 -47.68 0.87 -54.66
N LYS A 469 -47.38 -0.33 -55.19
CA LYS A 469 -46.25 -1.15 -54.75
C LYS A 469 -44.91 -0.42 -54.92
N GLN A 470 -44.66 0.18 -56.09
CA GLN A 470 -43.43 0.94 -56.35
C GLN A 470 -43.29 2.16 -55.42
N LYS A 471 -44.36 2.91 -55.18
CA LYS A 471 -44.34 4.05 -54.25
C LYS A 471 -44.08 3.60 -52.81
N PHE A 472 -44.68 2.49 -52.39
CA PHE A 472 -44.44 1.92 -51.07
C PHE A 472 -42.99 1.46 -50.92
N GLU A 473 -42.45 0.71 -51.89
CA GLU A 473 -41.04 0.31 -51.89
C GLU A 473 -40.09 1.52 -51.81
N ALA A 474 -40.32 2.56 -52.62
CA ALA A 474 -39.53 3.78 -52.59
C ALA A 474 -39.56 4.47 -51.22
N SER A 475 -40.73 4.51 -50.56
CA SER A 475 -40.87 5.05 -49.21
C SER A 475 -40.10 4.21 -48.17
N VAL A 476 -40.14 2.88 -48.27
CA VAL A 476 -39.36 1.99 -47.40
C VAL A 476 -37.85 2.21 -47.60
N VAL A 477 -37.38 2.33 -48.85
CA VAL A 477 -35.97 2.62 -49.14
C VAL A 477 -35.53 3.95 -48.54
N GLN A 478 -36.36 5.00 -48.67
CA GLN A 478 -36.08 6.31 -48.08
C GLN A 478 -35.97 6.23 -46.56
N LEU A 479 -36.88 5.51 -45.90
CA LEU A 479 -36.86 5.32 -44.45
C LEU A 479 -35.66 4.49 -43.98
N LEU A 480 -35.31 3.41 -44.69
CA LEU A 480 -34.10 2.62 -44.40
C LEU A 480 -32.83 3.45 -44.59
N GLY A 481 -32.79 4.29 -45.63
CA GLY A 481 -31.70 5.23 -45.88
C GLY A 481 -31.52 6.22 -44.74
N ALA A 482 -32.59 6.90 -44.33
CA ALA A 482 -32.56 7.83 -43.21
C ALA A 482 -32.18 7.14 -41.89
N PHE A 483 -32.73 5.95 -41.62
CA PHE A 483 -32.36 5.18 -40.43
C PHE A 483 -30.89 4.76 -40.43
N ALA A 484 -30.32 4.40 -41.59
CA ALA A 484 -28.91 4.08 -41.73
C ALA A 484 -27.98 5.29 -41.54
N ASP A 485 -28.48 6.51 -41.77
CA ASP A 485 -27.69 7.74 -41.67
C ASP A 485 -27.69 8.32 -40.23
N GLY A 486 -28.69 8.02 -39.39
CA GLY A 486 -28.74 8.55 -38.02
C GLY A 486 -29.77 7.93 -37.06
N GLY A 487 -30.23 6.70 -37.33
CA GLY A 487 -31.20 5.99 -36.51
C GLY A 487 -32.56 6.69 -36.42
N PHE A 488 -33.27 6.51 -35.31
CA PHE A 488 -34.58 7.16 -35.10
C PHE A 488 -34.52 8.69 -35.06
N ALA A 489 -33.37 9.28 -34.71
CA ALA A 489 -33.21 10.73 -34.70
C ALA A 489 -33.33 11.34 -36.11
N GLU A 490 -32.80 10.65 -37.13
CA GLU A 490 -32.91 11.11 -38.52
C GLU A 490 -34.32 10.89 -39.09
N ILE A 491 -35.01 9.83 -38.66
CA ILE A 491 -36.42 9.60 -38.98
C ILE A 491 -37.31 10.71 -38.42
N ALA A 492 -37.04 11.16 -37.18
CA ALA A 492 -37.77 12.28 -36.59
C ALA A 492 -37.58 13.57 -37.41
N LYS A 493 -36.35 13.88 -37.86
CA LYS A 493 -36.10 15.03 -38.74
C LYS A 493 -36.86 14.92 -40.07
N LEU A 494 -36.90 13.72 -40.66
CA LEU A 494 -37.64 13.49 -41.89
C LEU A 494 -39.15 13.75 -41.72
N ILE A 495 -39.73 13.31 -40.60
CA ILE A 495 -41.13 13.57 -40.25
C ILE A 495 -41.36 15.08 -40.07
N ASP A 496 -40.50 15.76 -39.33
CA ASP A 496 -40.63 17.20 -39.08
C ASP A 496 -40.58 18.04 -40.36
N ALA A 497 -39.74 17.64 -41.32
CA ALA A 497 -39.59 18.31 -42.61
C ALA A 497 -40.72 18.01 -43.61
N SER A 498 -41.29 16.79 -43.57
CA SER A 498 -42.17 16.29 -44.63
C SER A 498 -43.65 16.19 -44.21
N VAL A 499 -43.96 16.24 -42.91
CA VAL A 499 -45.30 15.97 -42.36
C VAL A 499 -45.81 17.19 -41.57
N PRO A 500 -47.03 17.70 -41.87
CA PRO A 500 -47.66 18.76 -41.10
C PRO A 500 -47.79 18.41 -39.61
N GLN A 501 -47.62 19.39 -38.72
CA GLN A 501 -47.55 19.19 -37.26
C GLN A 501 -48.70 18.34 -36.70
N ALA A 502 -49.93 18.55 -37.17
CA ALA A 502 -51.12 17.83 -36.72
C ALA A 502 -51.11 16.32 -37.05
N GLN A 503 -50.26 15.87 -37.97
CA GLN A 503 -50.20 14.47 -38.44
C GLN A 503 -48.92 13.76 -38.02
N ARG A 504 -47.99 14.45 -37.36
CA ARG A 504 -46.64 13.91 -37.05
C ARG A 504 -46.68 12.68 -36.16
N GLU A 505 -47.56 12.63 -35.17
CA GLU A 505 -47.68 11.48 -34.26
C GLU A 505 -48.16 10.22 -35.01
N ALA A 506 -49.19 10.36 -35.84
CA ALA A 506 -49.71 9.26 -36.66
C ALA A 506 -48.68 8.79 -37.71
N ALA A 507 -47.94 9.74 -38.30
CA ALA A 507 -46.85 9.43 -39.23
C ALA A 507 -45.70 8.71 -38.54
N ALA A 508 -45.31 9.13 -37.33
CA ALA A 508 -44.27 8.47 -36.53
C ALA A 508 -44.63 7.01 -36.23
N GLN A 509 -45.85 6.75 -35.75
CA GLN A 509 -46.33 5.38 -35.51
C GLN A 509 -46.30 4.53 -36.79
N THR A 510 -46.65 5.12 -37.93
CA THR A 510 -46.63 4.44 -39.23
C THR A 510 -45.20 4.13 -39.68
N TYR A 511 -44.29 5.09 -39.58
CA TYR A 511 -42.90 4.92 -39.98
C TYR A 511 -42.16 3.92 -39.09
N ILE A 512 -42.42 3.92 -37.78
CA ILE A 512 -41.88 2.91 -36.86
C ILE A 512 -42.35 1.51 -37.25
N LYS A 513 -43.63 1.34 -37.61
CA LYS A 513 -44.16 0.04 -38.09
C LYS A 513 -43.49 -0.39 -39.39
N ILE A 514 -43.30 0.54 -40.34
CA ILE A 514 -42.62 0.26 -41.60
C ILE A 514 -41.16 -0.16 -41.36
N ILE A 515 -40.42 0.59 -40.54
CA ILE A 515 -39.01 0.28 -40.21
C ILE A 515 -38.91 -1.06 -39.48
N THR A 516 -39.81 -1.35 -38.54
CA THR A 516 -39.83 -2.63 -37.83
C THR A 516 -40.09 -3.80 -38.78
N GLY A 517 -41.05 -3.65 -39.70
CA GLY A 517 -41.33 -4.65 -40.72
C GLY A 517 -40.19 -4.83 -41.73
N ALA A 518 -39.54 -3.74 -42.13
CA ALA A 518 -38.37 -3.78 -43.01
C ALA A 518 -37.14 -4.39 -42.30
N ALA A 519 -36.94 -4.10 -41.00
CA ALA A 519 -35.87 -4.68 -40.19
C ALA A 519 -36.02 -6.20 -40.06
N PHE A 520 -37.26 -6.70 -40.02
CA PHE A 520 -37.55 -8.12 -40.05
C PHE A 520 -37.09 -8.80 -41.37
N GLU A 521 -37.28 -8.14 -42.51
CA GLU A 521 -36.73 -8.62 -43.79
C GLU A 521 -35.22 -8.45 -43.86
N ALA A 522 -34.66 -7.37 -43.29
CA ALA A 522 -33.22 -7.17 -43.21
C ALA A 522 -32.53 -8.27 -42.38
N TYR A 523 -33.14 -8.68 -41.27
CA TYR A 523 -32.70 -9.83 -40.48
C TYR A 523 -32.65 -11.09 -41.33
N GLN A 524 -33.74 -11.46 -41.99
CA GLN A 524 -33.77 -12.65 -42.87
C GLN A 524 -32.69 -12.59 -43.97
N VAL A 525 -32.56 -11.45 -44.65
CA VAL A 525 -31.51 -11.26 -45.68
C VAL A 525 -30.11 -11.44 -45.07
N GLY A 526 -29.87 -10.91 -43.87
CA GLY A 526 -28.60 -11.05 -43.15
C GLY A 526 -28.29 -12.50 -42.78
N GLN A 527 -29.29 -13.24 -42.30
CA GLN A 527 -29.18 -14.66 -41.95
C GLN A 527 -28.93 -15.53 -43.20
N GLU A 528 -29.67 -15.31 -44.28
CA GLU A 528 -29.52 -16.02 -45.55
C GLU A 528 -28.11 -15.84 -46.14
N ARG A 529 -27.59 -14.61 -46.11
CA ARG A 529 -26.23 -14.29 -46.58
C ARG A 529 -25.14 -14.92 -45.73
N ALA A 530 -25.43 -15.26 -44.47
CA ALA A 530 -24.54 -16.04 -43.61
C ALA A 530 -24.73 -17.56 -43.76
N GLY A 531 -25.56 -18.02 -44.70
CA GLY A 531 -25.82 -19.43 -44.95
C GLY A 531 -26.79 -20.09 -43.97
N ILE A 532 -27.44 -19.30 -43.10
CA ILE A 532 -28.40 -19.80 -42.11
C ILE A 532 -29.77 -19.93 -42.80
N LYS A 533 -30.14 -21.16 -43.16
CA LYS A 533 -31.44 -21.48 -43.75
C LYS A 533 -32.49 -21.61 -42.65
N ASN A 534 -33.69 -21.06 -42.87
CA ASN A 534 -34.84 -21.14 -41.96
C ASN A 534 -34.56 -20.56 -40.56
N ALA A 535 -34.06 -19.32 -40.48
CA ALA A 535 -34.00 -18.60 -39.21
C ALA A 535 -35.38 -18.62 -38.54
N LYS A 536 -35.44 -18.99 -37.25
CA LYS A 536 -36.69 -19.04 -36.51
C LYS A 536 -37.29 -17.63 -36.45
N VAL A 537 -38.60 -17.56 -36.66
CA VAL A 537 -39.38 -16.34 -36.64
C VAL A 537 -40.46 -16.54 -35.59
N ASP A 538 -40.22 -15.99 -34.41
CA ASP A 538 -41.11 -16.07 -33.26
C ASP A 538 -41.19 -14.73 -32.52
N GLU A 539 -41.94 -14.69 -31.42
CA GLU A 539 -42.09 -13.50 -30.57
C GLU A 539 -40.74 -13.01 -30.00
N SER A 540 -39.81 -13.93 -29.73
CA SER A 540 -38.46 -13.59 -29.26
C SER A 540 -37.67 -12.84 -30.33
N THR A 541 -37.87 -13.21 -31.60
CA THR A 541 -37.26 -12.56 -32.76
C THR A 541 -37.77 -11.12 -32.92
N GLN A 542 -39.08 -10.90 -32.74
CA GLN A 542 -39.65 -9.55 -32.80
C GLN A 542 -39.08 -8.65 -31.70
N THR A 543 -39.00 -9.17 -30.48
CA THR A 543 -38.42 -8.47 -29.33
C THR A 543 -36.95 -8.13 -29.57
N PHE A 544 -36.16 -9.11 -30.02
CA PHE A 544 -34.75 -8.93 -30.39
C PHE A 544 -34.56 -7.83 -31.44
N LEU A 545 -35.42 -7.78 -32.47
CA LEU A 545 -35.33 -6.78 -33.53
C LEU A 545 -35.70 -5.38 -33.04
N GLN A 546 -36.72 -5.26 -32.20
CA GLN A 546 -37.05 -3.98 -31.58
C GLN A 546 -35.88 -3.44 -30.76
N ASP A 547 -35.28 -4.29 -29.91
CA ASP A 547 -34.10 -3.93 -29.13
C ASP A 547 -32.90 -3.63 -30.04
N SER A 548 -32.76 -4.34 -31.17
CA SER A 548 -31.70 -4.11 -32.16
C SER A 548 -31.84 -2.75 -32.84
N LEU A 549 -33.05 -2.32 -33.20
CA LEU A 549 -33.27 -1.01 -33.82
C LEU A 549 -32.93 0.14 -32.85
N ASN A 550 -33.27 -0.01 -31.57
CA ASN A 550 -32.87 0.93 -30.53
C ASN A 550 -31.34 0.95 -30.39
N ALA A 551 -30.71 -0.21 -30.25
CA ALA A 551 -29.27 -0.33 -30.13
C ALA A 551 -28.53 0.25 -31.36
N ILE A 552 -29.05 0.06 -32.59
CA ILE A 552 -28.50 0.66 -33.81
C ILE A 552 -28.57 2.19 -33.76
N SER A 553 -29.68 2.75 -33.27
CA SER A 553 -29.80 4.20 -33.10
C SER A 553 -28.81 4.73 -32.06
N ASP A 554 -28.52 3.95 -31.03
CA ASP A 554 -27.55 4.31 -29.99
C ASP A 554 -26.09 4.24 -30.47
N LEU A 555 -25.79 3.50 -31.55
CA LEU A 555 -24.43 3.41 -32.11
C LEU A 555 -23.86 4.78 -32.52
N PHE A 556 -24.72 5.71 -32.96
CA PHE A 556 -24.31 7.07 -33.33
C PHE A 556 -23.83 7.91 -32.13
N PHE A 557 -24.13 7.47 -30.91
CA PHE A 557 -23.71 8.13 -29.67
C PHE A 557 -22.61 7.35 -28.92
N TYR A 558 -22.18 6.20 -29.45
CA TYR A 558 -21.18 5.33 -28.83
C TYR A 558 -19.74 5.85 -28.93
N GLY A 559 -19.49 6.85 -29.78
CA GLY A 559 -18.18 7.45 -29.96
C GLY A 559 -17.49 6.93 -31.21
N GLU A 560 -16.38 6.20 -31.06
CA GLU A 560 -15.62 5.67 -32.20
C GLU A 560 -16.39 4.58 -32.97
N PRO A 561 -16.21 4.48 -34.31
CA PRO A 561 -17.01 3.60 -35.17
C PRO A 561 -16.62 2.12 -35.08
N ILE A 562 -16.05 1.69 -33.95
CA ILE A 562 -15.61 0.31 -33.69
C ILE A 562 -16.19 -0.21 -32.37
N TYR A 563 -16.48 -1.51 -32.31
CA TYR A 563 -16.82 -2.23 -31.08
C TYR A 563 -15.85 -3.39 -30.88
N LEU A 564 -15.16 -3.43 -29.73
CA LEU A 564 -14.23 -4.49 -29.37
C LEU A 564 -14.96 -5.59 -28.59
N GLN A 565 -15.18 -6.75 -29.22
CA GLN A 565 -15.70 -7.93 -28.54
C GLN A 565 -14.54 -8.78 -28.04
N MET A 566 -14.35 -8.89 -26.72
CA MET A 566 -13.33 -9.79 -26.17
C MET A 566 -13.74 -11.26 -26.37
N THR A 567 -12.87 -12.07 -26.96
CA THR A 567 -13.15 -13.47 -27.32
C THR A 567 -12.35 -14.47 -26.49
N LYS A 568 -11.10 -14.14 -26.13
CA LYS A 568 -10.23 -14.98 -25.30
C LYS A 568 -9.29 -14.10 -24.48
N PHE A 569 -8.85 -14.59 -23.33
CA PHE A 569 -7.79 -13.98 -22.54
C PHE A 569 -6.84 -15.05 -21.96
N GLU A 570 -5.60 -14.65 -21.69
CA GLU A 570 -4.61 -15.41 -20.93
C GLU A 570 -4.12 -14.51 -19.80
N GLN A 571 -4.72 -14.72 -18.61
CA GLN A 571 -4.46 -13.91 -17.42
C GLN A 571 -2.99 -14.01 -17.02
N ARG A 572 -2.38 -12.87 -16.73
CA ARG A 572 -1.06 -12.77 -16.12
C ARG A 572 -1.12 -11.77 -14.99
N GLU A 573 -0.56 -12.13 -13.85
CA GLU A 573 -0.48 -11.26 -12.69
C GLU A 573 0.94 -10.70 -12.53
N ALA A 574 1.08 -9.67 -11.72
CA ALA A 574 2.35 -9.13 -11.28
C ALA A 574 2.37 -8.99 -9.76
N SER A 575 3.47 -9.40 -9.15
CA SER A 575 3.72 -9.16 -7.73
C SER A 575 4.34 -7.79 -7.51
N GLY A 576 3.74 -7.00 -6.62
CA GLY A 576 4.31 -5.78 -6.06
C GLY A 576 5.19 -6.11 -4.86
N LEU A 577 6.49 -6.17 -5.08
CA LEU A 577 7.49 -6.50 -4.08
C LEU A 577 8.04 -5.23 -3.42
N GLN A 578 8.20 -5.27 -2.10
CA GLN A 578 8.93 -4.24 -1.36
C GLN A 578 10.27 -4.79 -0.89
N LEU A 579 11.36 -4.18 -1.34
CA LEU A 579 12.72 -4.54 -0.98
C LEU A 579 13.27 -3.57 0.05
N THR A 580 13.69 -4.09 1.19
CA THR A 580 14.21 -3.28 2.29
C THR A 580 15.58 -3.79 2.75
N ARG A 581 16.55 -2.87 2.85
CA ARG A 581 17.83 -3.10 3.52
C ARG A 581 17.92 -2.18 4.73
N SER A 582 18.05 -2.76 5.93
CA SER A 582 18.09 -2.03 7.20
C SER A 582 19.17 -2.58 8.14
N PRO A 583 20.45 -2.18 7.97
CA PRO A 583 21.54 -2.66 8.81
C PRO A 583 21.42 -2.22 10.28
N GLY A 584 20.73 -1.12 10.56
CA GLY A 584 20.50 -0.58 11.90
C GLY A 584 19.49 -1.37 12.73
N LYS A 585 18.65 -2.22 12.10
CA LYS A 585 17.61 -3.02 12.75
C LYS A 585 18.08 -3.77 14.01
N ASN A 586 19.21 -4.47 13.92
CA ASN A 586 19.73 -5.25 15.06
C ASN A 586 20.23 -4.35 16.20
N LEU A 587 20.78 -3.18 15.88
CA LEU A 587 21.18 -2.20 16.89
C LEU A 587 19.94 -1.65 17.60
N VAL A 588 18.90 -1.28 16.85
CA VAL A 588 17.65 -0.79 17.45
C VAL A 588 17.07 -1.83 18.42
N TYR A 589 17.00 -3.11 18.04
CA TYR A 589 16.53 -4.17 18.95
C TYR A 589 17.40 -4.32 20.20
N LEU A 590 18.72 -4.33 20.04
CA LEU A 590 19.65 -4.38 21.17
C LEU A 590 19.43 -3.20 22.11
N GLY A 591 19.32 -1.99 21.56
CA GLY A 591 19.02 -0.78 22.31
C GLY A 591 17.67 -0.86 23.02
N SER A 592 16.62 -1.37 22.39
CA SER A 592 15.31 -1.58 23.03
C SER A 592 15.40 -2.54 24.21
N VAL A 593 16.13 -3.65 24.09
CA VAL A 593 16.34 -4.58 25.21
C VAL A 593 17.09 -3.89 26.35
N LEU A 594 18.16 -3.16 26.05
CA LEU A 594 18.90 -2.39 27.05
C LEU A 594 18.03 -1.33 27.74
N LEU A 595 17.13 -0.68 27.00
CA LEU A 595 16.20 0.31 27.56
C LEU A 595 15.28 -0.34 28.60
N VAL A 596 14.68 -1.48 28.24
CA VAL A 596 13.80 -2.25 29.13
C VAL A 596 14.54 -2.70 30.38
N LEU A 597 15.73 -3.32 30.22
CA LEU A 597 16.56 -3.76 31.34
C LEU A 597 16.99 -2.57 32.21
N GLY A 598 17.30 -1.43 31.59
CA GLY A 598 17.73 -0.22 32.27
C GLY A 598 16.63 0.38 33.14
N ILE A 599 15.43 0.54 32.59
CA ILE A 599 14.25 1.02 33.32
C ILE A 599 13.90 0.05 34.45
N PHE A 600 13.89 -1.27 34.18
CA PHE A 600 13.62 -2.28 35.19
C PHE A 600 14.61 -2.19 36.36
N ALA A 601 15.92 -2.12 36.06
CA ALA A 601 16.96 -1.99 37.08
C ALA A 601 16.79 -0.72 37.91
N MET A 602 16.44 0.41 37.29
CA MET A 602 16.24 1.67 38.01
C MET A 602 14.98 1.65 38.89
N ILE A 603 13.88 1.05 38.44
CA ILE A 603 12.59 1.06 39.15
C ILE A 603 12.56 0.00 40.26
N TYR A 604 12.93 -1.25 39.95
CA TYR A 604 12.68 -2.40 40.82
C TYR A 604 13.86 -2.81 41.70
N ILE A 605 15.11 -2.59 41.27
CA ILE A 605 16.27 -2.87 42.11
C ILE A 605 16.49 -1.69 43.06
N ARG A 606 16.63 -1.97 44.35
CA ARG A 606 16.89 -0.94 45.38
C ARG A 606 18.26 -1.17 46.01
N GLU A 607 19.14 -0.18 45.93
CA GLU A 607 20.41 -0.18 46.66
C GLU A 607 20.15 0.05 48.15
N ARG A 608 20.50 -0.95 48.97
CA ARG A 608 20.41 -0.91 50.43
C ARG A 608 21.80 -1.11 51.02
N ARG A 609 22.13 -0.35 52.06
CA ARG A 609 23.36 -0.44 52.82
C ARG A 609 23.05 -0.58 54.30
N ILE A 610 23.78 -1.47 54.96
CA ILE A 610 23.69 -1.72 56.39
C ILE A 610 25.10 -1.59 56.97
N TRP A 611 25.20 -0.95 58.12
CA TRP A 611 26.41 -0.89 58.93
C TRP A 611 26.09 -1.46 60.30
N LEU A 612 26.95 -2.36 60.77
CA LEU A 612 26.89 -2.94 62.11
C LEU A 612 28.25 -2.74 62.76
N LEU A 613 28.34 -1.86 63.74
CA LEU A 613 29.56 -1.61 64.51
C LEU A 613 29.48 -2.39 65.82
N ILE A 614 30.36 -3.38 65.98
CA ILE A 614 30.46 -4.23 67.18
C ILE A 614 31.53 -3.63 68.09
N LYS A 615 31.18 -3.29 69.32
CA LYS A 615 32.07 -2.70 70.31
C LYS A 615 32.54 -3.75 71.33
N PRO A 616 33.72 -3.56 71.96
CA PRO A 616 34.22 -4.45 73.03
C PRO A 616 33.29 -4.55 74.24
N GLU A 617 32.54 -3.48 74.56
CA GLU A 617 31.59 -3.39 75.68
C GLU A 617 30.26 -4.14 75.44
N LYS A 618 30.27 -5.13 74.54
CA LYS A 618 29.08 -5.87 74.08
C LYS A 618 27.96 -4.99 73.51
N SER A 619 28.28 -3.79 73.01
CA SER A 619 27.31 -2.93 72.30
C SER A 619 27.42 -3.14 70.78
N VAL A 620 26.28 -3.14 70.09
CA VAL A 620 26.20 -3.20 68.61
C VAL A 620 25.39 -2.01 68.11
N LEU A 621 26.01 -1.16 67.29
CA LEU A 621 25.32 -0.05 66.63
C LEU A 621 24.93 -0.44 65.20
N PHE A 622 23.63 -0.46 64.93
CA PHE A 622 23.03 -0.72 63.63
C PHE A 622 22.63 0.59 62.96
N ALA A 623 23.01 0.76 61.69
CA ALA A 623 22.49 1.83 60.85
C ALA A 623 22.13 1.29 59.46
N MET A 624 21.08 1.83 58.85
CA MET A 624 20.63 1.44 57.52
C MET A 624 20.44 2.67 56.62
N SER A 625 20.70 2.50 55.33
CA SER A 625 20.44 3.52 54.31
C SER A 625 19.99 2.87 53.01
N ALA A 626 19.09 3.53 52.30
CA ALA A 626 18.72 3.19 50.95
C ALA A 626 18.77 4.44 50.07
N ASN A 627 18.90 4.23 48.76
CA ASN A 627 18.83 5.32 47.80
C ASN A 627 17.41 5.90 47.63
N ARG A 628 16.37 5.16 48.04
CA ARG A 628 14.98 5.59 48.10
C ARG A 628 14.43 5.35 49.50
N LYS A 629 14.07 6.41 50.21
CA LYS A 629 13.46 6.36 51.54
C LYS A 629 11.93 6.42 51.39
N ASN A 630 11.31 5.26 51.17
CA ASN A 630 9.86 5.11 51.05
C ASN A 630 9.29 4.26 52.21
N ARG A 631 7.96 4.13 52.29
CA ARG A 631 7.29 3.36 53.36
C ARG A 631 7.79 1.91 53.48
N ASP A 632 8.14 1.27 52.37
CA ASP A 632 8.70 -0.09 52.38
C ASP A 632 10.05 -0.15 53.10
N PHE A 633 10.89 0.89 52.95
CA PHE A 633 12.17 0.98 53.65
C PHE A 633 11.98 1.12 55.16
N GLU A 634 10.97 1.87 55.61
CA GLU A 634 10.60 1.97 57.03
C GLU A 634 10.16 0.61 57.60
N ILE A 635 9.28 -0.09 56.89
CA ILE A 635 8.79 -1.42 57.29
C ILE A 635 9.97 -2.41 57.37
N GLU A 636 10.88 -2.36 56.40
CA GLU A 636 12.07 -3.21 56.36
C GLU A 636 13.03 -2.89 57.51
N PHE A 637 13.28 -1.61 57.80
CA PHE A 637 14.12 -1.19 58.92
C PHE A 637 13.55 -1.69 60.25
N ASN A 638 12.26 -1.46 60.52
CA ASN A 638 11.60 -1.92 61.74
C ASN A 638 11.65 -3.44 61.89
N ARG A 639 11.49 -4.17 60.78
CA ARG A 639 11.62 -5.63 60.75
C ARG A 639 13.03 -6.08 61.13
N TYR A 640 14.07 -5.46 60.54
CA TYR A 640 15.45 -5.77 60.87
C TYR A 640 15.79 -5.38 62.30
N GLN A 641 15.23 -4.29 62.80
CA GLN A 641 15.41 -3.86 64.17
C GLN A 641 14.90 -4.93 65.16
N GLY A 642 13.66 -5.39 64.98
CA GLY A 642 13.09 -6.45 65.82
C GLY A 642 13.86 -7.78 65.73
N GLN A 643 14.30 -8.15 64.54
CA GLN A 643 15.05 -9.40 64.32
C GLN A 643 16.46 -9.36 64.91
N LEU A 644 17.16 -8.22 64.81
CA LEU A 644 18.47 -8.03 65.42
C LEU A 644 18.37 -8.00 66.95
N SER A 645 17.32 -7.37 67.51
CA SER A 645 17.05 -7.43 68.95
C SER A 645 16.93 -8.87 69.45
N ALA A 646 16.08 -9.68 68.78
CA ALA A 646 15.88 -11.08 69.13
C ALA A 646 17.15 -11.95 68.93
N LEU A 647 18.01 -11.59 67.97
CA LEU A 647 19.26 -12.30 67.72
C LEU A 647 20.32 -12.01 68.80
N LEU A 648 20.42 -10.76 69.25
CA LEU A 648 21.48 -10.31 70.17
C LEU A 648 21.15 -10.54 71.66
N GLN A 649 19.88 -10.80 71.98
CA GLN A 649 19.39 -11.10 73.35
C GLN A 649 19.27 -12.61 73.65
N ARG A 650 19.52 -13.48 72.66
CA ARG A 650 19.70 -14.93 72.86
C ARG A 650 21.10 -15.20 73.42
#